data_AF-A0A9D5GUE8-F1
#
_entry.id   AF-A0A9D5GUE8-F1
#
_cell.length_a   1.000
_cell.length_b   1.000
_cell.length_c   1.000
_cell.angle_alpha   90.00
_cell.angle_beta   90.00
_cell.angle_gamma   90.00
#
_symmetry.space_group_name_H-M   'P 1'
#
loop_
_entity.id
_entity.type
_entity.pdbx_description
1 polymer ?
#
loop_
_entity_poly.entity_id
_entity_poly.type
_entity_poly.pdbx_seq_one_letter_code
_entity_poly.pdbx_strand_id
1 'polypeptide(L)'
;MIHIFEGLLGHGFVIAAFVSSLLSAYAYFQGRNQNEDWTSFGNKTFYIHSAAILGIIGTLFYLISNHYFEYHYVFSHSSKLLPSYYQISCFWEGQEGSFLLWMFWNALLGIILIKTNKFWTAPVMFIMSLTQVFLASMILGIVIFDVKIGSSPFMLLRDVIDAPVFKTNPKFIPEDGNGLNPLLQNYWMVIHPPTLFLGFATTVIPFAYCIGGLIIGKSKEWVRPALPWAQFSAMILGVGILMGAYWAYETLNFGGYWNWDPVENAIYVPWLVMVAAIHVMIAYKKSGAALKLSLILVVATFILVLYATFLTRSGILGNSSVHSFTDLGLSGQLLLYLLAFLALSVVLIAKSWKKIPSTEKEVSAYSREFWIFMGAAVLGLMAFQVFAYTSMPVYNSIAENLGFNLNMAPPVDIFDAYSFPQLLLSVVLAILSGTGQFFRWKKMDRNKLMDELKIPFILALVFSTLVIVIGKVSEWYYILLLITSLYSVFANIKIFVGLAKSNVSLSGGAITHIGVALMLIGILFSSGYSSIMSKNYTGLVWSSEFPDDVNNNNLLLFINEPRRMGDYSMIYKGMRRRTKEQGYVDESELRYTNDPVKVISKEDTLTLINPENSYFEVAYETKDGSSFTLYPRVQINDAMGGPVYSPAIKRSLTSDVYTHVRTFPEPDQELEWSEPKEMKVTIGDEFFINDYIATLEEIIPVDKIDGAKLSANDVAVKAVINVRGEYKDYKAEPIFLIRNKELVGRIDDKVEDLAFQISIQNIIPQEDAVILAYQTTQKDWIIMEVVKKPWINLLWIGTLLLVVGFIIAIRRRYVEFIKMRDKGVETF
;
A
#
# COMPACT_ATOMS: atom_id res chain seq x y z
N MET A 1 -25.14 11.72 25.81
CA MET A 1 -26.32 10.81 25.81
C MET A 1 -25.95 9.65 24.91
N ILE A 2 -26.26 8.40 25.26
CA ILE A 2 -25.94 7.25 24.38
C ILE A 2 -26.98 7.19 23.26
N HIS A 3 -26.53 7.22 22.01
CA HIS A 3 -27.37 7.23 20.81
C HIS A 3 -27.77 5.82 20.39
N ILE A 4 -28.61 5.15 21.20
CA ILE A 4 -28.95 3.72 21.02
C ILE A 4 -29.80 3.47 19.75
N PHE A 5 -30.69 4.40 19.40
CA PHE A 5 -31.62 4.21 18.29
C PHE A 5 -30.90 4.02 16.96
N GLU A 6 -29.84 4.78 16.74
CA GLU A 6 -29.06 4.76 15.51
C GLU A 6 -28.33 3.44 15.33
N GLY A 7 -27.73 2.89 16.40
CA GLY A 7 -27.13 1.56 16.38
C GLY A 7 -28.16 0.45 16.16
N LEU A 8 -29.33 0.55 16.81
CA LEU A 8 -30.43 -0.40 16.60
C LEU A 8 -30.96 -0.34 15.16
N LEU A 9 -31.06 0.85 14.57
CA LEU A 9 -31.46 1.03 13.18
C LEU A 9 -30.43 0.40 12.23
N GLY A 10 -29.14 0.67 12.44
CA GLY A 10 -28.04 0.07 11.69
C GLY A 10 -28.06 -1.46 11.77
N HIS A 11 -28.19 -2.01 12.97
CA HIS A 11 -28.30 -3.45 13.19
C HIS A 11 -29.58 -4.04 12.59
N GLY A 12 -30.70 -3.30 12.63
CA GLY A 12 -31.94 -3.66 11.95
C GLY A 12 -31.75 -3.80 10.43
N PHE A 13 -30.97 -2.91 9.81
CA PHE A 13 -30.58 -3.05 8.41
C PHE A 13 -29.66 -4.25 8.17
N VAL A 14 -28.76 -4.60 9.09
CA VAL A 14 -27.95 -5.83 9.00
C VAL A 14 -28.84 -7.07 8.95
N ILE A 15 -29.81 -7.18 9.86
CA ILE A 15 -30.76 -8.29 9.90
C ILE A 15 -31.59 -8.32 8.61
N ALA A 16 -32.10 -7.16 8.17
CA ALA A 16 -32.86 -7.05 6.93
C ALA A 16 -32.02 -7.49 5.72
N ALA A 17 -30.74 -7.10 5.65
CA ALA A 17 -29.82 -7.51 4.60
C ALA A 17 -29.59 -9.03 4.62
N PHE A 18 -29.37 -9.64 5.79
CA PHE A 18 -29.19 -11.08 5.92
C PHE A 18 -30.44 -11.85 5.48
N VAL A 19 -31.62 -11.52 6.01
CA VAL A 19 -32.89 -12.20 5.67
C VAL A 19 -33.24 -12.03 4.19
N SER A 20 -33.13 -10.83 3.64
CA SER A 20 -33.42 -10.59 2.23
C SER A 20 -32.44 -11.29 1.28
N SER A 21 -31.16 -11.43 1.67
CA SER A 21 -30.19 -12.23 0.89
C SER A 21 -30.53 -13.72 0.86
N LEU A 22 -31.01 -14.28 1.98
CA LEU A 22 -31.49 -15.67 2.06
C LEU A 22 -32.71 -15.89 1.16
N LEU A 23 -33.70 -14.98 1.25
CA LEU A 23 -34.89 -15.03 0.41
C LEU A 23 -34.53 -14.91 -1.08
N SER A 24 -33.59 -14.02 -1.40
CA SER A 24 -33.12 -13.84 -2.77
C SER A 24 -32.40 -15.08 -3.30
N ALA A 25 -31.48 -15.67 -2.53
CA ALA A 25 -30.80 -16.91 -2.88
C ALA A 25 -31.80 -18.05 -3.12
N TYR A 26 -32.76 -18.23 -2.20
CA TYR A 26 -33.79 -19.26 -2.36
C TYR A 26 -34.65 -19.02 -3.61
N ALA A 27 -35.12 -17.79 -3.82
CA ALA A 27 -35.95 -17.42 -4.96
C ALA A 27 -35.24 -17.65 -6.30
N TYR A 28 -33.98 -17.20 -6.42
CA TYR A 28 -33.19 -17.45 -7.64
C TYR A 28 -32.85 -18.92 -7.85
N PHE A 29 -32.65 -19.69 -6.77
CA PHE A 29 -32.53 -21.13 -6.88
C PHE A 29 -33.79 -21.72 -7.52
N GLN A 30 -35.00 -21.36 -7.06
CA GLN A 30 -36.24 -21.84 -7.68
C GLN A 30 -36.43 -21.31 -9.11
N GLY A 31 -36.00 -20.07 -9.38
CA GLY A 31 -36.00 -19.44 -10.69
C GLY A 31 -35.03 -20.07 -11.71
N ARG A 32 -34.08 -20.92 -11.29
CA ARG A 32 -32.99 -21.45 -12.13
C ARG A 32 -33.44 -22.12 -13.43
N ASN A 33 -34.64 -22.69 -13.45
CA ASN A 33 -35.24 -23.34 -14.61
C ASN A 33 -36.14 -22.37 -15.42
N GLN A 34 -35.78 -21.08 -15.48
CA GLN A 34 -36.53 -20.03 -16.18
C GLN A 34 -37.95 -19.81 -15.63
N ASN A 35 -38.15 -19.96 -14.32
CA ASN A 35 -39.40 -19.56 -13.69
C ASN A 35 -39.38 -18.04 -13.43
N GLU A 36 -40.17 -17.29 -14.19
CA GLU A 36 -40.17 -15.83 -14.17
C GLU A 36 -40.72 -15.25 -12.85
N ASP A 37 -41.72 -15.89 -12.23
CA ASP A 37 -42.29 -15.43 -10.97
C ASP A 37 -41.27 -15.49 -9.83
N TRP A 38 -40.57 -16.62 -9.71
CA TRP A 38 -39.49 -16.78 -8.72
C TRP A 38 -38.30 -15.87 -9.01
N THR A 39 -37.96 -15.67 -10.28
CA THR A 39 -36.88 -14.75 -10.67
C THR A 39 -37.25 -13.29 -10.35
N SER A 40 -38.49 -12.89 -10.61
CA SER A 40 -39.04 -11.57 -10.28
C SER A 40 -39.07 -11.33 -8.77
N PHE A 41 -39.48 -12.33 -7.99
CA PHE A 41 -39.40 -12.27 -6.53
C PHE A 41 -37.95 -12.16 -6.03
N GLY A 42 -37.02 -12.93 -6.62
CA GLY A 42 -35.59 -12.83 -6.36
C GLY A 42 -35.00 -11.45 -6.64
N ASN A 43 -35.42 -10.80 -7.75
CA ASN A 43 -35.05 -9.44 -8.08
C ASN A 43 -35.51 -8.44 -7.00
N LYS A 44 -36.78 -8.53 -6.58
CA LYS A 44 -37.36 -7.64 -5.55
C LYS A 44 -36.64 -7.77 -4.21
N THR A 45 -36.41 -8.99 -3.76
CA THR A 45 -35.69 -9.25 -2.50
C THR A 45 -34.23 -8.84 -2.57
N PHE A 46 -33.58 -8.98 -3.73
CA PHE A 46 -32.22 -8.47 -3.95
C PHE A 46 -32.14 -6.93 -3.90
N TYR A 47 -33.16 -6.22 -4.41
CA TYR A 47 -33.24 -4.76 -4.28
C TYR A 47 -33.43 -4.33 -2.83
N ILE A 48 -34.26 -5.05 -2.05
CA ILE A 48 -34.42 -4.82 -0.61
C ILE A 48 -33.08 -5.04 0.10
N HIS A 49 -32.38 -6.13 -0.20
CA HIS A 49 -31.04 -6.41 0.32
C HIS A 49 -30.05 -5.28 0.02
N SER A 50 -30.03 -4.81 -1.23
CA SER A 50 -29.14 -3.72 -1.66
C SER A 50 -29.48 -2.40 -0.95
N ALA A 51 -30.77 -2.09 -0.76
CA ALA A 51 -31.21 -0.93 -0.01
C ALA A 51 -30.85 -1.02 1.48
N ALA A 52 -30.95 -2.23 2.07
CA ALA A 52 -30.52 -2.48 3.44
C ALA A 52 -29.01 -2.26 3.60
N ILE A 53 -28.17 -2.72 2.65
CA ILE A 53 -26.73 -2.44 2.64
C ILE A 53 -26.46 -0.93 2.65
N LEU A 54 -27.15 -0.16 1.80
CA LEU A 54 -27.01 1.30 1.79
C LEU A 54 -27.46 1.92 3.13
N GLY A 55 -28.47 1.35 3.77
CA GLY A 55 -28.89 1.73 5.13
C GLY A 55 -27.79 1.48 6.17
N ILE A 56 -27.14 0.30 6.14
CA ILE A 56 -26.00 -0.02 7.02
C ILE A 56 -24.88 1.01 6.83
N ILE A 57 -24.51 1.26 5.57
CA ILE A 57 -23.45 2.20 5.20
C ILE A 57 -23.79 3.61 5.69
N GLY A 58 -25.00 4.09 5.38
CA GLY A 58 -25.45 5.42 5.78
C GLY A 58 -25.46 5.61 7.29
N THR A 59 -25.94 4.61 8.05
CA THR A 59 -25.92 4.66 9.51
C THR A 59 -24.49 4.67 10.05
N LEU A 60 -23.60 3.80 9.56
CA LEU A 60 -22.22 3.76 10.06
C LEU A 60 -21.46 5.06 9.77
N PHE A 61 -21.62 5.63 8.57
CA PHE A 61 -21.05 6.95 8.26
C PHE A 61 -21.60 8.06 9.14
N TYR A 62 -22.90 8.02 9.45
CA TYR A 62 -23.50 8.97 10.37
C TYR A 62 -22.88 8.87 11.77
N LEU A 63 -22.68 7.66 12.30
CA LEU A 63 -22.02 7.45 13.59
C LEU A 63 -20.56 7.94 13.61
N ILE A 64 -19.80 7.65 12.54
CA ILE A 64 -18.40 8.09 12.39
C ILE A 64 -18.32 9.62 12.31
N SER A 65 -19.14 10.24 11.46
CA SER A 65 -19.09 11.70 11.21
C SER A 65 -19.50 12.53 12.43
N ASN A 66 -20.34 11.97 13.31
CA ASN A 66 -20.74 12.61 14.56
C ASN A 66 -19.88 12.19 15.77
N HIS A 67 -18.83 11.40 15.57
CA HIS A 67 -17.90 10.97 16.63
C HIS A 67 -18.60 10.28 17.81
N TYR A 68 -19.54 9.37 17.52
CA TYR A 68 -20.25 8.61 18.56
C TYR A 68 -19.37 7.48 19.12
N PHE A 69 -18.42 7.86 19.99
CA PHE A 69 -17.43 6.97 20.61
C PHE A 69 -18.02 5.97 21.60
N GLU A 70 -19.32 6.02 21.88
CA GLU A 70 -20.01 4.92 22.57
C GLU A 70 -20.07 3.63 21.73
N TYR A 71 -19.81 3.69 20.42
CA TYR A 71 -19.73 2.55 19.53
C TYR A 71 -18.30 2.06 19.36
N HIS A 72 -18.08 0.76 19.54
CA HIS A 72 -16.74 0.16 19.47
C HIS A 72 -16.03 0.47 18.15
N TYR A 73 -16.73 0.34 17.02
CA TYR A 73 -16.16 0.62 15.70
C TYR A 73 -15.70 2.08 15.56
N VAL A 74 -16.52 3.03 16.02
CA VAL A 74 -16.21 4.47 15.91
C VAL A 74 -15.04 4.82 16.83
N PHE A 75 -15.05 4.32 18.07
CA PHE A 75 -13.96 4.50 19.03
C PHE A 75 -12.63 3.92 18.52
N SER A 76 -12.66 2.72 17.94
CA SER A 76 -11.43 2.02 17.54
C SER A 76 -10.78 2.59 16.28
N HIS A 77 -11.55 3.24 15.40
CA HIS A 77 -11.08 3.59 14.04
C HIS A 77 -11.15 5.08 13.70
N SER A 78 -11.75 5.93 14.53
CA SER A 78 -11.90 7.37 14.27
C SER A 78 -11.46 8.21 15.45
N SER A 79 -11.13 9.48 15.19
CA SER A 79 -10.82 10.47 16.22
C SER A 79 -11.26 11.86 15.77
N LYS A 80 -11.33 12.82 16.69
CA LYS A 80 -11.69 14.22 16.41
C LYS A 80 -10.64 14.95 15.58
N LEU A 81 -9.38 14.54 15.70
CA LEU A 81 -8.26 15.14 14.96
C LEU A 81 -8.11 14.58 13.54
N LEU A 82 -8.81 13.50 13.21
CA LEU A 82 -8.70 12.87 11.92
C LEU A 82 -9.33 13.75 10.82
N PRO A 83 -8.57 14.11 9.76
CA PRO A 83 -9.11 14.86 8.64
C PRO A 83 -10.32 14.18 8.00
N SER A 84 -11.32 14.97 7.57
CA SER A 84 -12.59 14.45 7.04
C SER A 84 -12.45 13.52 5.82
N TYR A 85 -11.40 13.69 5.02
CA TYR A 85 -11.14 12.78 3.89
C TYR A 85 -10.61 11.40 4.33
N TYR A 86 -9.98 11.28 5.51
CA TYR A 86 -9.63 10.00 6.11
C TYR A 86 -10.76 9.37 6.93
N GLN A 87 -11.74 10.15 7.37
CA GLN A 87 -12.97 9.60 7.98
C GLN A 87 -13.71 8.65 7.02
N ILE A 88 -13.61 8.89 5.71
CA ILE A 88 -14.15 7.96 4.71
C ILE A 88 -13.42 6.61 4.77
N SER A 89 -12.10 6.64 4.99
CA SER A 89 -11.28 5.42 5.08
C SER A 89 -11.53 4.62 6.36
N CYS A 90 -11.94 5.27 7.45
CA CYS A 90 -12.36 4.59 8.68
C CYS A 90 -13.47 3.57 8.43
N PHE A 91 -14.33 3.81 7.45
CA PHE A 91 -15.44 2.91 7.13
C PHE A 91 -14.99 1.51 6.72
N TRP A 92 -13.82 1.35 6.10
CA TRP A 92 -13.35 0.06 5.59
C TRP A 92 -12.00 -0.38 6.14
N GLU A 93 -11.43 0.38 7.07
CA GLU A 93 -10.19 -0.02 7.72
C GLU A 93 -10.43 -1.26 8.60
N GLY A 94 -11.48 -1.27 9.42
CA GLY A 94 -11.85 -2.44 10.22
C GLY A 94 -12.38 -3.64 9.41
N GLN A 95 -12.43 -4.81 10.04
CA GLN A 95 -12.87 -6.05 9.38
C GLN A 95 -14.34 -6.01 8.96
N GLU A 96 -15.22 -5.50 9.82
CA GLU A 96 -16.65 -5.37 9.55
C GLU A 96 -16.89 -4.45 8.33
N GLY A 97 -16.19 -3.32 8.32
CA GLY A 97 -16.22 -2.33 7.26
C GLY A 97 -15.77 -2.84 5.89
N SER A 98 -14.71 -3.64 5.88
CA SER A 98 -14.20 -4.23 4.66
C SER A 98 -15.07 -5.41 4.15
N PHE A 99 -15.74 -6.17 5.04
CA PHE A 99 -16.83 -7.06 4.60
C PHE A 99 -17.98 -6.27 3.98
N LEU A 100 -18.38 -5.14 4.57
CA LEU A 100 -19.39 -4.24 4.01
C LEU A 100 -18.99 -3.70 2.62
N LEU A 101 -17.71 -3.37 2.42
CA LEU A 101 -17.20 -2.93 1.13
C LEU A 101 -17.33 -4.02 0.06
N TRP A 102 -17.07 -5.28 0.41
CA TRP A 102 -17.33 -6.41 -0.48
C TRP A 102 -18.84 -6.57 -0.77
N MET A 103 -19.68 -6.52 0.26
CA MET A 103 -21.14 -6.60 0.12
C MET A 103 -21.68 -5.50 -0.80
N PHE A 104 -21.20 -4.27 -0.62
CA PHE A 104 -21.56 -3.12 -1.45
C PHE A 104 -21.25 -3.35 -2.92
N TRP A 105 -20.01 -3.72 -3.25
CA TRP A 105 -19.64 -3.98 -4.65
C TRP A 105 -20.41 -5.15 -5.25
N ASN A 106 -20.60 -6.22 -4.48
CA ASN A 106 -21.35 -7.38 -4.93
C ASN A 106 -22.84 -7.04 -5.16
N ALA A 107 -23.45 -6.20 -4.31
CA ALA A 107 -24.82 -5.71 -4.49
C ALA A 107 -24.95 -4.84 -5.75
N LEU A 108 -24.04 -3.89 -5.96
CA LEU A 108 -24.01 -3.05 -7.15
C LEU A 108 -23.85 -3.88 -8.43
N LEU A 109 -22.90 -4.82 -8.44
CA LEU A 109 -22.67 -5.73 -9.56
C LEU A 109 -23.87 -6.65 -9.80
N GLY A 110 -24.53 -7.12 -8.73
CA GLY A 110 -25.77 -7.89 -8.83
C GLY A 110 -26.89 -7.12 -9.51
N ILE A 111 -27.09 -5.84 -9.16
CA ILE A 111 -28.08 -4.97 -9.83
C ILE A 111 -27.73 -4.81 -11.31
N ILE A 112 -26.45 -4.62 -11.65
CA ILE A 112 -26.01 -4.54 -13.04
C ILE A 112 -26.35 -5.85 -13.77
N LEU A 113 -26.04 -7.00 -13.18
CA LEU A 113 -26.31 -8.31 -13.77
C LEU A 113 -27.81 -8.57 -13.98
N ILE A 114 -28.67 -8.21 -13.03
CA ILE A 114 -30.13 -8.29 -13.16
C ILE A 114 -30.61 -7.49 -14.37
N LYS A 115 -30.04 -6.30 -14.59
CA LYS A 115 -30.42 -5.41 -15.70
C LYS A 115 -29.82 -5.83 -17.04
N THR A 116 -28.62 -6.42 -17.05
CA THR A 116 -27.90 -6.72 -18.28
C THR A 116 -28.16 -8.12 -18.81
N ASN A 117 -28.42 -9.10 -17.95
CA ASN A 117 -28.64 -10.50 -18.32
C ASN A 117 -30.12 -10.82 -18.48
N LYS A 118 -30.42 -11.82 -19.32
CA LYS A 118 -31.77 -12.41 -19.45
C LYS A 118 -31.75 -13.86 -19.02
N PHE A 119 -31.18 -14.73 -19.85
CA PHE A 119 -31.19 -16.18 -19.60
C PHE A 119 -30.45 -16.57 -18.32
N TRP A 120 -29.32 -15.92 -18.06
CA TRP A 120 -28.41 -16.27 -16.97
C TRP A 120 -28.77 -15.63 -15.61
N THR A 121 -29.80 -14.79 -15.55
CA THR A 121 -30.10 -13.99 -14.35
C THR A 121 -30.31 -14.85 -13.11
N ALA A 122 -31.24 -15.80 -13.13
CA ALA A 122 -31.50 -16.66 -11.98
C ALA A 122 -30.29 -17.51 -11.53
N PRO A 123 -29.62 -18.31 -12.39
CA PRO A 123 -28.50 -19.15 -11.95
C PRO A 123 -27.28 -18.34 -11.48
N VAL A 124 -26.99 -17.18 -12.07
CA VAL A 124 -25.88 -16.31 -11.63
C VAL A 124 -26.24 -15.61 -10.33
N MET A 125 -27.43 -15.02 -10.24
CA MET A 125 -27.86 -14.29 -9.05
C MET A 125 -28.10 -15.21 -7.84
N PHE A 126 -28.37 -16.50 -8.05
CA PHE A 126 -28.34 -17.48 -6.97
C PHE A 126 -26.97 -17.49 -6.25
N ILE A 127 -25.87 -17.58 -7.01
CA ILE A 127 -24.51 -17.62 -6.43
C ILE A 127 -24.08 -16.26 -5.88
N MET A 128 -24.47 -15.16 -6.54
CA MET A 128 -24.25 -13.80 -6.01
C MET A 128 -24.98 -13.62 -4.66
N SER A 129 -26.24 -14.03 -4.58
CA SER A 129 -27.05 -13.92 -3.35
C SER A 129 -26.54 -14.86 -2.27
N LEU A 130 -26.11 -16.08 -2.63
CA LEU A 130 -25.49 -16.99 -1.68
C LEU A 130 -24.21 -16.38 -1.10
N THR A 131 -23.38 -15.75 -1.92
CA THR A 131 -22.19 -15.00 -1.45
C THR A 131 -22.59 -13.89 -0.46
N GLN A 132 -23.67 -13.14 -0.75
CA GLN A 132 -24.20 -12.13 0.16
C GLN A 132 -24.72 -12.71 1.49
N VAL A 133 -25.32 -13.90 1.49
CA VAL A 133 -25.74 -14.58 2.72
C VAL A 133 -24.54 -14.79 3.64
N PHE A 134 -23.43 -15.30 3.11
CA PHE A 134 -22.22 -15.51 3.90
C PHE A 134 -21.62 -14.18 4.38
N LEU A 135 -21.47 -13.19 3.50
CA LEU A 135 -20.92 -11.89 3.90
C LEU A 135 -21.80 -11.16 4.92
N ALA A 136 -23.13 -11.16 4.73
CA ALA A 136 -24.06 -10.59 5.70
C ALA A 136 -24.03 -11.34 7.04
N SER A 137 -23.78 -12.66 7.02
CA SER A 137 -23.57 -13.43 8.26
C SER A 137 -22.29 -13.02 9.01
N MET A 138 -21.25 -12.49 8.33
CA MET A 138 -20.00 -12.05 8.97
C MET A 138 -20.17 -10.75 9.76
N ILE A 139 -21.20 -9.96 9.45
CA ILE A 139 -21.49 -8.70 10.15
C ILE A 139 -22.73 -8.80 11.05
N LEU A 140 -23.31 -10.00 11.18
CA LEU A 140 -24.59 -10.21 11.87
C LEU A 140 -24.50 -9.90 13.37
N GLY A 141 -23.38 -10.25 14.03
CA GLY A 141 -23.11 -9.88 15.42
C GLY A 141 -24.06 -10.51 16.43
N ILE A 142 -24.50 -11.76 16.19
CA ILE A 142 -25.35 -12.51 17.11
C ILE A 142 -24.56 -13.61 17.80
N VAL A 143 -24.89 -13.89 19.05
CA VAL A 143 -24.34 -15.00 19.82
C VAL A 143 -25.47 -15.95 20.15
N ILE A 144 -25.37 -17.21 19.71
CA ILE A 144 -26.34 -18.26 19.98
C ILE A 144 -25.62 -19.35 20.77
N PHE A 145 -26.04 -19.56 22.02
CA PHE A 145 -25.28 -20.35 23.00
C PHE A 145 -23.85 -19.79 23.13
N ASP A 146 -22.82 -20.60 22.86
CA ASP A 146 -21.41 -20.21 22.90
C ASP A 146 -20.83 -19.94 21.49
N VAL A 147 -21.68 -19.88 20.45
CA VAL A 147 -21.25 -19.65 19.06
C VAL A 147 -21.54 -18.21 18.65
N LYS A 148 -20.48 -17.45 18.41
CA LYS A 148 -20.54 -16.12 17.80
C LYS A 148 -20.70 -16.24 16.28
N ILE A 149 -21.71 -15.57 15.72
CA ILE A 149 -21.95 -15.48 14.27
C ILE A 149 -21.83 -14.02 13.87
N GLY A 150 -20.72 -13.72 13.22
CA GLY A 150 -20.35 -12.38 12.78
C GLY A 150 -20.02 -11.40 13.91
N SER A 151 -19.60 -10.21 13.51
CA SER A 151 -19.31 -9.06 14.38
C SER A 151 -20.05 -7.84 13.85
N SER A 152 -20.93 -7.24 14.65
CA SER A 152 -21.72 -6.09 14.21
C SER A 152 -20.91 -4.80 14.38
N PRO A 153 -20.82 -3.92 13.36
CA PRO A 153 -20.15 -2.62 13.51
C PRO A 153 -20.92 -1.67 14.45
N PHE A 154 -22.13 -2.04 14.87
CA PHE A 154 -23.00 -1.27 15.76
C PHE A 154 -22.96 -1.74 17.22
N MET A 155 -21.99 -2.57 17.60
CA MET A 155 -21.80 -2.95 19.01
C MET A 155 -21.35 -1.74 19.84
N LEU A 156 -21.91 -1.60 21.05
CA LEU A 156 -21.47 -0.57 21.98
C LEU A 156 -20.11 -0.94 22.58
N LEU A 157 -19.30 0.07 22.84
CA LEU A 157 -17.96 -0.08 23.41
C LEU A 157 -17.97 -0.86 24.72
N ARG A 158 -18.94 -0.56 25.60
CA ARG A 158 -19.13 -1.22 26.90
C ARG A 158 -19.47 -2.71 26.81
N ASP A 159 -20.01 -3.15 25.66
CA ASP A 159 -20.44 -4.54 25.46
C ASP A 159 -19.29 -5.38 24.86
N VAL A 160 -18.22 -4.73 24.39
CA VAL A 160 -17.05 -5.36 23.77
C VAL A 160 -15.82 -5.32 24.69
N ILE A 161 -15.58 -4.19 25.38
CA ILE A 161 -14.41 -3.99 26.23
C ILE A 161 -14.81 -4.12 27.71
N ASP A 162 -14.27 -5.12 28.42
CA ASP A 162 -14.41 -5.23 29.87
C ASP A 162 -13.40 -4.30 30.59
N ALA A 163 -13.73 -3.01 30.64
CA ALA A 163 -12.94 -2.02 31.38
C ALA A 163 -13.59 -1.65 32.73
N PRO A 164 -12.81 -1.44 33.80
CA PRO A 164 -13.33 -1.06 35.12
C PRO A 164 -14.24 0.18 35.11
N VAL A 165 -13.98 1.13 34.19
CA VAL A 165 -14.77 2.35 34.02
C VAL A 165 -16.23 2.07 33.68
N PHE A 166 -16.55 0.99 32.98
CA PHE A 166 -17.94 0.65 32.66
C PHE A 166 -18.67 -0.01 33.83
N LYS A 167 -17.93 -0.60 34.78
CA LYS A 167 -18.49 -1.12 36.04
C LYS A 167 -18.86 0.01 37.00
N THR A 168 -18.07 1.08 37.02
CA THR A 168 -18.30 2.26 37.88
C THR A 168 -19.22 3.29 37.24
N ASN A 169 -19.10 3.53 35.93
CA ASN A 169 -19.94 4.41 35.14
C ASN A 169 -20.42 3.72 33.85
N PRO A 170 -21.56 3.01 33.89
CA PRO A 170 -22.11 2.30 32.73
C PRO A 170 -22.51 3.18 31.54
N LYS A 171 -22.51 4.52 31.72
CA LYS A 171 -22.81 5.52 30.69
C LYS A 171 -21.58 6.33 30.29
N PHE A 172 -20.39 5.89 30.67
CA PHE A 172 -19.15 6.52 30.23
C PHE A 172 -19.05 6.48 28.70
N ILE A 173 -18.67 7.61 28.12
CA ILE A 173 -18.37 7.76 26.70
C ILE A 173 -16.98 8.39 26.63
N PRO A 174 -16.01 7.78 25.94
CA PRO A 174 -14.70 8.38 25.73
C PRO A 174 -14.81 9.77 25.07
N GLU A 175 -13.91 10.68 25.46
CA GLU A 175 -13.89 12.02 24.87
C GLU A 175 -13.39 12.01 23.42
N ASP A 176 -12.50 11.07 23.08
CA ASP A 176 -11.99 10.84 21.73
C ASP A 176 -11.82 9.34 21.46
N GLY A 177 -11.63 8.97 20.20
CA GLY A 177 -11.29 7.62 19.76
C GLY A 177 -9.83 7.48 19.38
N ASN A 178 -9.42 6.24 19.09
CA ASN A 178 -8.03 5.89 18.77
C ASN A 178 -7.55 6.43 17.41
N GLY A 179 -8.47 6.87 16.55
CA GLY A 179 -8.13 7.34 15.22
C GLY A 179 -7.77 6.22 14.25
N LEU A 180 -7.42 6.61 13.03
CA LEU A 180 -6.85 5.70 12.04
C LEU A 180 -5.39 5.43 12.41
N ASN A 181 -4.90 4.20 12.20
CA ASN A 181 -3.47 3.93 12.32
C ASN A 181 -2.69 5.00 11.53
N PRO A 182 -1.74 5.71 12.16
CA PRO A 182 -1.02 6.81 11.55
C PRO A 182 -0.45 6.49 10.14
N LEU A 183 0.01 5.26 9.89
CA LEU A 183 0.51 4.84 8.57
C LEU A 183 -0.55 4.75 7.48
N LEU A 184 -1.78 4.48 7.87
CA LEU A 184 -2.92 4.38 6.97
C LEU A 184 -3.47 5.77 6.60
N GLN A 185 -2.98 6.84 7.23
CA GLN A 185 -3.27 8.22 6.85
C GLN A 185 -2.52 8.63 5.57
N ASN A 186 -2.82 7.94 4.47
CA ASN A 186 -2.35 8.20 3.13
C ASN A 186 -3.53 8.14 2.13
N TYR A 187 -3.51 8.98 1.09
CA TYR A 187 -4.51 8.97 0.01
C TYR A 187 -4.73 7.57 -0.61
N TRP A 188 -3.72 6.71 -0.68
CA TRP A 188 -3.86 5.34 -1.16
C TRP A 188 -4.85 4.52 -0.35
N MET A 189 -4.93 4.72 0.97
CA MET A 189 -5.92 4.06 1.83
C MET A 189 -7.36 4.39 1.44
N VAL A 190 -7.58 5.55 0.80
CA VAL A 190 -8.90 5.98 0.34
C VAL A 190 -9.36 5.19 -0.89
N ILE A 191 -8.44 4.83 -1.79
CA ILE A 191 -8.78 4.32 -3.13
C ILE A 191 -8.36 2.88 -3.39
N HIS A 192 -7.29 2.39 -2.74
CA HIS A 192 -6.77 1.05 -2.94
C HIS A 192 -7.72 -0.03 -2.39
N PRO A 193 -8.16 -0.03 -1.11
CA PRO A 193 -9.06 -1.05 -0.61
C PRO A 193 -10.37 -1.14 -1.40
N PRO A 194 -11.08 -0.04 -1.73
CA PRO A 194 -12.26 -0.11 -2.60
C PRO A 194 -12.00 -0.76 -3.96
N THR A 195 -10.86 -0.48 -4.58
CA THR A 195 -10.48 -1.09 -5.86
C THR A 195 -10.17 -2.59 -5.71
N LEU A 196 -9.45 -2.98 -4.66
CA LEU A 196 -9.12 -4.37 -4.40
C LEU A 196 -10.37 -5.21 -4.10
N PHE A 197 -11.29 -4.69 -3.27
CA PHE A 197 -12.56 -5.35 -2.96
C PHE A 197 -13.53 -5.40 -4.15
N LEU A 198 -13.49 -4.41 -5.05
CA LEU A 198 -14.16 -4.53 -6.35
C LEU A 198 -13.57 -5.71 -7.14
N GLY A 199 -12.24 -5.87 -7.12
CA GLY A 199 -11.55 -7.04 -7.65
C GLY A 199 -12.13 -8.34 -7.10
N PHE A 200 -12.22 -8.47 -5.77
CA PHE A 200 -12.79 -9.64 -5.10
C PHE A 200 -14.23 -9.90 -5.54
N ALA A 201 -15.07 -8.87 -5.48
CA ALA A 201 -16.49 -8.96 -5.87
C ALA A 201 -16.67 -9.40 -7.31
N THR A 202 -15.84 -8.92 -8.24
CA THR A 202 -15.97 -9.29 -9.66
C THR A 202 -15.58 -10.75 -9.91
N THR A 203 -14.66 -11.36 -9.14
CA THR A 203 -14.30 -12.79 -9.31
C THR A 203 -15.46 -13.74 -9.03
N VAL A 204 -16.45 -13.30 -8.24
CA VAL A 204 -17.70 -14.05 -7.98
C VAL A 204 -18.48 -14.26 -9.27
N ILE A 205 -18.39 -13.33 -10.23
CA ILE A 205 -19.21 -13.36 -11.45
C ILE A 205 -18.83 -14.51 -12.41
N PRO A 206 -17.57 -14.65 -12.87
CA PRO A 206 -17.19 -15.80 -13.70
C PRO A 206 -17.39 -17.12 -12.94
N PHE A 207 -17.17 -17.15 -11.62
CA PHE A 207 -17.51 -18.29 -10.77
C PHE A 207 -19.01 -18.62 -10.79
N ALA A 208 -19.88 -17.61 -10.67
CA ALA A 208 -21.32 -17.73 -10.69
C ALA A 208 -21.85 -18.24 -12.04
N TYR A 209 -21.31 -17.76 -13.16
CA TYR A 209 -21.61 -18.32 -14.48
C TYR A 209 -21.19 -19.79 -14.57
N CYS A 210 -19.97 -20.12 -14.11
CA CYS A 210 -19.45 -21.48 -14.11
C CYS A 210 -20.34 -22.44 -13.30
N ILE A 211 -20.57 -22.14 -12.02
CA ILE A 211 -21.37 -22.98 -11.13
C ILE A 211 -22.86 -22.98 -11.53
N GLY A 212 -23.42 -21.82 -11.86
CA GLY A 212 -24.78 -21.69 -12.35
C GLY A 212 -25.01 -22.51 -13.63
N GLY A 213 -24.05 -22.51 -14.55
CA GLY A 213 -24.04 -23.34 -15.75
C GLY A 213 -24.04 -24.84 -15.43
N LEU A 214 -23.25 -25.28 -14.46
CA LEU A 214 -23.27 -26.69 -14.00
C LEU A 214 -24.61 -27.07 -13.37
N ILE A 215 -25.22 -26.18 -12.58
CA ILE A 215 -26.52 -26.41 -11.92
C ILE A 215 -27.64 -26.63 -12.96
N ILE A 216 -27.68 -25.82 -14.02
CA ILE A 216 -28.71 -25.92 -15.07
C ILE A 216 -28.31 -26.86 -16.23
N GLY A 217 -27.16 -27.55 -16.13
CA GLY A 217 -26.67 -28.48 -17.15
C GLY A 217 -26.04 -27.83 -18.40
N LYS A 218 -25.83 -26.52 -18.40
CA LYS A 218 -25.20 -25.71 -19.47
C LYS A 218 -23.69 -25.58 -19.25
N SER A 219 -22.99 -26.71 -19.28
CA SER A 219 -21.56 -26.83 -18.95
C SER A 219 -20.60 -26.16 -19.96
N LYS A 220 -21.09 -25.72 -21.12
CA LYS A 220 -20.29 -25.13 -22.22
C LYS A 220 -20.54 -23.63 -22.36
N GLU A 221 -21.80 -23.27 -22.23
CA GLU A 221 -22.38 -22.00 -22.63
C GLU A 221 -21.96 -20.87 -21.68
N TRP A 222 -21.62 -21.18 -20.43
CA TRP A 222 -21.21 -20.22 -19.41
C TRP A 222 -19.93 -19.45 -19.76
N VAL A 223 -19.03 -20.02 -20.58
CA VAL A 223 -17.71 -19.44 -20.84
C VAL A 223 -17.82 -18.10 -21.55
N ARG A 224 -18.73 -17.97 -22.52
CA ARG A 224 -18.86 -16.75 -23.32
C ARG A 224 -19.31 -15.53 -22.50
N PRO A 225 -20.41 -15.60 -21.72
CA PRO A 225 -20.82 -14.48 -20.88
C PRO A 225 -19.87 -14.24 -19.70
N ALA A 226 -19.18 -15.28 -19.19
CA ALA A 226 -18.19 -15.12 -18.13
C ALA A 226 -16.89 -14.43 -18.57
N LEU A 227 -16.46 -14.59 -19.83
CA LEU A 227 -15.18 -14.11 -20.31
C LEU A 227 -14.93 -12.59 -20.16
N PRO A 228 -15.85 -11.67 -20.52
CA PRO A 228 -15.63 -10.23 -20.29
C PRO A 228 -15.47 -9.92 -18.79
N TRP A 229 -16.19 -10.64 -17.92
CA TRP A 229 -16.07 -10.49 -16.47
C TRP A 229 -14.76 -11.05 -15.94
N ALA A 230 -14.29 -12.20 -16.43
CA ALA A 230 -12.97 -12.73 -16.07
C ALA A 230 -11.85 -11.72 -16.41
N GLN A 231 -11.92 -11.09 -17.59
CA GLN A 231 -10.98 -10.03 -17.98
C GLN A 231 -11.08 -8.78 -17.10
N PHE A 232 -12.30 -8.36 -16.77
CA PHE A 232 -12.53 -7.25 -15.86
C PHE A 232 -11.99 -7.56 -14.45
N SER A 233 -12.18 -8.78 -13.95
CA SER A 233 -11.62 -9.23 -12.67
C SER A 233 -10.11 -9.22 -12.65
N ALA A 234 -9.45 -9.78 -13.67
CA ALA A 234 -7.99 -9.74 -13.75
C ALA A 234 -7.46 -8.30 -13.83
N MET A 235 -8.15 -7.41 -14.55
CA MET A 235 -7.75 -6.01 -14.65
C MET A 235 -7.88 -5.30 -13.30
N ILE A 236 -9.05 -5.35 -12.66
CA ILE A 236 -9.29 -4.62 -11.41
C ILE A 236 -8.47 -5.20 -10.26
N LEU A 237 -8.36 -6.53 -10.14
CA LEU A 237 -7.51 -7.15 -9.14
C LEU A 237 -6.03 -6.78 -9.36
N GLY A 238 -5.57 -6.76 -10.61
CA GLY A 238 -4.23 -6.30 -10.99
C GLY A 238 -3.99 -4.83 -10.64
N VAL A 239 -4.95 -3.95 -10.92
CA VAL A 239 -4.87 -2.53 -10.55
C VAL A 239 -4.84 -2.39 -9.02
N GLY A 240 -5.66 -3.12 -8.28
CA GLY A 240 -5.61 -3.16 -6.82
C GLY A 240 -4.23 -3.55 -6.30
N ILE A 241 -3.65 -4.65 -6.79
CA ILE A 241 -2.27 -5.08 -6.47
C ILE A 241 -1.26 -3.96 -6.73
N LEU A 242 -1.32 -3.33 -7.91
CA LEU A 242 -0.35 -2.31 -8.33
C LEU A 242 -0.49 -1.00 -7.57
N MET A 243 -1.71 -0.64 -7.16
CA MET A 243 -1.94 0.50 -6.25
C MET A 243 -1.34 0.23 -4.87
N GLY A 244 -1.47 -1.01 -4.35
CA GLY A 244 -0.83 -1.41 -3.10
C GLY A 244 0.69 -1.35 -3.21
N ALA A 245 1.25 -1.87 -4.31
CA ALA A 245 2.68 -1.81 -4.59
C ALA A 245 3.21 -0.36 -4.67
N TYR A 246 2.46 0.54 -5.32
CA TYR A 246 2.82 1.96 -5.38
C TYR A 246 2.67 2.66 -4.03
N TRP A 247 1.67 2.30 -3.23
CA TRP A 247 1.54 2.81 -1.86
C TRP A 247 2.71 2.38 -0.98
N ALA A 248 3.08 1.10 -1.02
CA ALA A 248 4.26 0.57 -0.34
C ALA A 248 5.53 1.32 -0.76
N TYR A 249 5.65 1.62 -2.05
CA TYR A 249 6.74 2.39 -2.63
C TYR A 249 6.88 3.81 -2.05
N GLU A 250 5.78 4.42 -1.59
CA GLU A 250 5.76 5.79 -1.06
C GLU A 250 5.86 5.90 0.46
N THR A 251 5.25 4.98 1.23
CA THR A 251 5.06 5.20 2.67
C THR A 251 5.42 4.05 3.60
N LEU A 252 5.84 2.90 3.10
CA LEU A 252 6.20 1.77 3.95
C LEU A 252 7.73 1.60 4.01
N ASN A 253 8.25 1.21 5.17
CA ASN A 253 9.69 0.99 5.43
C ASN A 253 10.27 -0.22 4.67
N PHE A 254 9.60 -0.69 3.62
CA PHE A 254 9.98 -1.88 2.85
C PHE A 254 11.12 -1.63 1.86
N GLY A 255 11.55 -0.37 1.68
CA GLY A 255 12.64 -0.03 0.77
C GLY A 255 12.34 -0.35 -0.72
N GLY A 256 11.07 -0.53 -1.10
CA GLY A 256 10.64 -0.95 -2.43
C GLY A 256 9.11 -0.99 -2.60
N TYR A 257 8.66 -1.53 -3.73
CA TYR A 257 7.24 -1.64 -4.09
C TYR A 257 6.67 -3.06 -3.86
N TRP A 258 7.49 -4.02 -3.44
CA TRP A 258 7.07 -5.40 -3.15
C TRP A 258 8.04 -6.02 -2.15
N ASN A 259 7.54 -6.63 -1.08
CA ASN A 259 8.37 -7.25 -0.06
C ASN A 259 8.01 -8.71 0.23
N TRP A 260 7.24 -9.35 -0.66
CA TRP A 260 6.76 -10.74 -0.49
C TRP A 260 6.00 -10.97 0.83
N ASP A 261 5.33 -9.93 1.33
CA ASP A 261 4.48 -10.02 2.51
C ASP A 261 3.35 -11.05 2.26
N PRO A 262 3.02 -11.93 3.23
CA PRO A 262 2.01 -12.98 3.05
C PRO A 262 0.63 -12.47 2.61
N VAL A 263 0.23 -11.26 3.04
CA VAL A 263 -1.06 -10.67 2.65
C VAL A 263 -1.04 -10.20 1.20
N GLU A 264 0.06 -9.57 0.77
CA GLU A 264 0.29 -9.20 -0.64
C GLU A 264 0.35 -10.45 -1.54
N ASN A 265 1.04 -11.49 -1.09
CA ASN A 265 1.15 -12.75 -1.82
C ASN A 265 -0.22 -13.44 -1.99
N ALA A 266 -1.06 -13.41 -0.96
CA ALA A 266 -2.36 -14.05 -0.96
C ALA A 266 -3.29 -13.52 -2.06
N ILE A 267 -3.14 -12.25 -2.46
CA ILE A 267 -3.91 -11.62 -3.54
C ILE A 267 -3.23 -11.72 -4.93
N TYR A 268 -1.90 -11.91 -4.97
CA TYR A 268 -1.17 -12.17 -6.21
C TYR A 268 -1.48 -13.55 -6.81
N VAL A 269 -1.59 -14.58 -5.98
CA VAL A 269 -1.89 -15.98 -6.39
C VAL A 269 -3.22 -16.09 -7.18
N PRO A 270 -4.39 -15.64 -6.68
CA PRO A 270 -5.64 -15.69 -7.45
C PRO A 270 -5.58 -14.87 -8.73
N TRP A 271 -4.81 -13.77 -8.77
CA TRP A 271 -4.63 -12.99 -9.99
C TRP A 271 -3.94 -13.79 -11.11
N LEU A 272 -2.84 -14.48 -10.79
CA LEU A 272 -2.14 -15.36 -11.74
C LEU A 272 -3.07 -16.47 -12.26
N VAL A 273 -3.84 -17.10 -11.37
CA VAL A 273 -4.80 -18.15 -11.72
C VAL A 273 -5.94 -17.61 -12.60
N MET A 274 -6.43 -16.38 -12.34
CA MET A 274 -7.43 -15.73 -13.19
C MET A 274 -6.88 -15.42 -14.59
N VAL A 275 -5.63 -14.93 -14.69
CA VAL A 275 -4.98 -14.71 -15.98
C VAL A 275 -4.84 -16.03 -16.74
N ALA A 276 -4.44 -17.12 -16.08
CA ALA A 276 -4.43 -18.45 -16.68
C ALA A 276 -5.82 -18.88 -17.15
N ALA A 277 -6.86 -18.66 -16.33
CA ALA A 277 -8.25 -18.97 -16.66
C ALA A 277 -8.72 -18.26 -17.94
N ILE A 278 -8.43 -16.95 -18.08
CA ILE A 278 -8.76 -16.16 -19.28
C ILE A 278 -8.18 -16.81 -20.54
N HIS A 279 -6.91 -17.22 -20.50
CA HIS A 279 -6.24 -17.82 -21.65
C HIS A 279 -6.89 -19.14 -22.04
N VAL A 280 -7.19 -20.01 -21.08
CA VAL A 280 -7.85 -21.29 -21.30
C VAL A 280 -9.29 -21.12 -21.80
N MET A 281 -10.05 -20.14 -21.28
CA MET A 281 -11.37 -19.77 -21.79
C MET A 281 -11.33 -19.28 -23.24
N ILE A 282 -10.28 -18.56 -23.63
CA ILE A 282 -10.05 -18.10 -25.02
C ILE A 282 -9.70 -19.26 -25.96
N ALA A 283 -8.97 -20.27 -25.48
CA ALA A 283 -8.72 -21.51 -26.22
C ALA A 283 -10.05 -22.24 -26.46
N TYR A 284 -10.82 -22.47 -25.40
CA TYR A 284 -12.13 -23.11 -25.49
C TYR A 284 -13.05 -22.43 -26.50
N LYS A 285 -13.22 -21.10 -26.43
CA LYS A 285 -14.07 -20.35 -27.36
C LYS A 285 -13.69 -20.54 -28.83
N LYS A 286 -12.43 -20.89 -29.14
CA LYS A 286 -11.95 -21.04 -30.51
C LYS A 286 -11.99 -22.48 -31.03
N SER A 287 -11.59 -23.46 -30.22
CA SER A 287 -11.38 -24.84 -30.66
C SER A 287 -12.13 -25.88 -29.86
N GLY A 288 -12.88 -25.47 -28.83
CA GLY A 288 -13.57 -26.39 -27.91
C GLY A 288 -12.63 -27.09 -26.91
N ALA A 289 -11.33 -26.84 -26.98
CA ALA A 289 -10.32 -27.46 -26.11
C ALA A 289 -10.34 -26.89 -24.69
N ALA A 290 -9.81 -27.66 -23.73
CA ALA A 290 -9.50 -27.23 -22.36
C ALA A 290 -10.68 -26.69 -21.53
N LEU A 291 -11.93 -27.06 -21.86
CA LEU A 291 -13.12 -26.68 -21.09
C LEU A 291 -13.02 -27.08 -19.60
N LYS A 292 -12.59 -28.33 -19.34
CA LYS A 292 -12.41 -28.84 -17.97
C LYS A 292 -11.41 -28.00 -17.17
N LEU A 293 -10.30 -27.62 -17.79
CA LEU A 293 -9.30 -26.78 -17.14
C LEU A 293 -9.84 -25.36 -16.89
N SER A 294 -10.64 -24.80 -17.81
CA SER A 294 -11.26 -23.48 -17.57
C SER A 294 -12.20 -23.48 -16.37
N LEU A 295 -12.97 -24.56 -16.16
CA LEU A 295 -13.81 -24.74 -14.97
C LEU A 295 -12.96 -24.74 -13.69
N ILE A 296 -11.90 -25.56 -13.68
CA ILE A 296 -11.00 -25.68 -12.52
C ILE A 296 -10.36 -24.34 -12.18
N LEU A 297 -9.80 -23.61 -13.16
CA LEU A 297 -9.09 -22.36 -12.90
C LEU A 297 -10.03 -21.22 -12.46
N VAL A 298 -11.24 -21.13 -13.03
CA VAL A 298 -12.25 -20.14 -12.59
C VAL A 298 -12.72 -20.42 -11.16
N VAL A 299 -12.97 -21.69 -10.83
CA VAL A 299 -13.31 -22.10 -9.46
C VAL A 299 -12.15 -21.83 -8.51
N ALA A 300 -10.93 -22.25 -8.88
CA ALA A 300 -9.74 -22.05 -8.07
C ALA A 300 -9.51 -20.57 -7.77
N THR A 301 -9.72 -19.67 -8.74
CA THR A 301 -9.58 -18.22 -8.49
C THR A 301 -10.48 -17.75 -7.35
N PHE A 302 -11.77 -18.08 -7.39
CA PHE A 302 -12.70 -17.63 -6.36
C PHE A 302 -12.42 -18.27 -5.00
N ILE A 303 -12.07 -19.56 -4.98
CA ILE A 303 -11.65 -20.25 -3.75
C ILE A 303 -10.37 -19.62 -3.19
N LEU A 304 -9.42 -19.22 -4.04
CA LEU A 304 -8.18 -18.54 -3.61
C LEU A 304 -8.45 -17.13 -3.08
N VAL A 305 -9.47 -16.41 -3.57
CA VAL A 305 -9.92 -15.14 -2.97
C VAL A 305 -10.54 -15.35 -1.58
N LEU A 306 -11.35 -16.40 -1.41
CA LEU A 306 -11.86 -16.78 -0.08
C LEU A 306 -10.71 -17.20 0.85
N TYR A 307 -9.73 -17.93 0.33
CA TYR A 307 -8.54 -18.33 1.07
C TYR A 307 -7.68 -17.13 1.48
N ALA A 308 -7.49 -16.14 0.59
CA ALA A 308 -6.83 -14.89 0.92
C ALA A 308 -7.57 -14.12 2.02
N THR A 309 -8.90 -14.11 1.98
CA THR A 309 -9.72 -13.53 3.05
C THR A 309 -9.54 -14.29 4.37
N PHE A 310 -9.51 -15.62 4.35
CA PHE A 310 -9.22 -16.43 5.53
C PHE A 310 -7.83 -16.13 6.10
N LEU A 311 -6.78 -16.11 5.26
CA LEU A 311 -5.41 -15.82 5.68
C LEU A 311 -5.28 -14.46 6.36
N THR A 312 -5.88 -13.43 5.76
CA THR A 312 -5.78 -12.05 6.25
C THR A 312 -6.58 -11.78 7.52
N ARG A 313 -7.62 -12.58 7.80
CA ARG A 313 -8.63 -12.27 8.84
C ARG A 313 -8.75 -13.29 9.97
N SER A 314 -8.11 -14.46 9.84
CA SER A 314 -8.16 -15.52 10.85
C SER A 314 -7.18 -15.34 12.01
N GLY A 315 -6.32 -14.32 11.96
CA GLY A 315 -5.21 -14.14 12.91
C GLY A 315 -4.01 -15.07 12.64
N ILE A 316 -4.09 -15.99 11.68
CA ILE A 316 -3.03 -16.98 11.41
C ILE A 316 -1.71 -16.37 10.93
N LEU A 317 -1.77 -15.15 10.38
CA LEU A 317 -0.63 -14.38 9.91
C LEU A 317 -0.12 -13.36 10.93
N GLY A 318 -0.65 -13.34 12.17
CA GLY A 318 -0.38 -12.29 13.17
C GLY A 318 1.10 -12.06 13.46
N ASN A 319 1.93 -13.10 13.38
CA ASN A 319 3.38 -13.01 13.62
C ASN A 319 4.22 -12.90 12.33
N SER A 320 3.60 -12.96 11.15
CA SER A 320 4.29 -13.04 9.86
C SER A 320 3.90 -11.93 8.88
N SER A 321 2.88 -11.12 9.19
CA SER A 321 2.49 -9.98 8.36
C SER A 321 1.94 -8.82 9.18
N VAL A 322 2.43 -7.63 8.84
CA VAL A 322 1.96 -6.34 9.37
C VAL A 322 0.58 -5.92 8.84
N HIS A 323 0.10 -6.55 7.75
CA HIS A 323 -1.20 -6.27 7.14
C HIS A 323 -2.30 -7.23 7.61
N SER A 324 -1.97 -8.16 8.49
CA SER A 324 -2.94 -9.14 9.00
C SER A 324 -3.84 -8.54 10.07
N PHE A 325 -5.10 -8.94 10.06
CA PHE A 325 -6.04 -8.55 11.10
C PHE A 325 -6.01 -9.53 12.28
N THR A 326 -6.28 -9.03 13.47
CA THR A 326 -6.48 -9.84 14.69
C THR A 326 -7.76 -10.71 14.56
N ASP A 327 -7.81 -11.91 15.14
CA ASP A 327 -9.02 -12.73 15.05
C ASP A 327 -10.16 -12.11 15.88
N LEU A 328 -11.31 -11.85 15.25
CA LEU A 328 -12.55 -11.41 15.92
C LEU A 328 -13.37 -12.59 16.50
N GLY A 329 -12.77 -13.78 16.55
CA GLY A 329 -13.44 -15.05 16.84
C GLY A 329 -14.25 -15.56 15.65
N LEU A 330 -13.88 -15.17 14.42
CA LEU A 330 -14.61 -15.48 13.17
C LEU A 330 -13.85 -16.44 12.26
N SER A 331 -12.62 -16.84 12.63
CA SER A 331 -11.77 -17.78 11.88
C SER A 331 -12.50 -19.07 11.49
N GLY A 332 -13.26 -19.67 12.42
CA GLY A 332 -14.08 -20.87 12.15
C GLY A 332 -15.20 -20.64 11.14
N GLN A 333 -15.88 -19.49 11.20
CA GLN A 333 -16.93 -19.11 10.25
C GLN A 333 -16.35 -18.88 8.84
N LEU A 334 -15.20 -18.21 8.74
CA LEU A 334 -14.47 -18.01 7.49
C LEU A 334 -14.02 -19.34 6.87
N LEU A 335 -13.51 -20.26 7.69
CA LEU A 335 -13.15 -21.60 7.23
C LEU A 335 -14.37 -22.37 6.70
N LEU A 336 -15.51 -22.31 7.40
CA LEU A 336 -16.75 -22.91 6.93
C LEU A 336 -17.20 -22.33 5.59
N TYR A 337 -17.09 -21.01 5.41
CA TYR A 337 -17.40 -20.35 4.14
C TYR A 337 -16.49 -20.87 3.01
N LEU A 338 -15.17 -20.89 3.21
CA LEU A 338 -14.21 -21.42 2.25
C LEU A 338 -14.54 -22.88 1.86
N LEU A 339 -14.76 -23.74 2.85
CA LEU A 339 -15.05 -25.16 2.64
C LEU A 339 -16.42 -25.39 1.99
N ALA A 340 -17.44 -24.58 2.29
CA ALA A 340 -18.76 -24.71 1.70
C ALA A 340 -18.73 -24.48 0.18
N PHE A 341 -18.07 -23.42 -0.28
CA PHE A 341 -17.96 -23.15 -1.73
C PHE A 341 -17.01 -24.12 -2.43
N LEU A 342 -15.95 -24.56 -1.74
CA LEU A 342 -15.09 -25.61 -2.26
C LEU A 342 -15.87 -26.90 -2.47
N ALA A 343 -16.59 -27.38 -1.45
CA ALA A 343 -17.39 -28.59 -1.50
C ALA A 343 -18.49 -28.49 -2.56
N LEU A 344 -19.24 -27.38 -2.62
CA LEU A 344 -20.24 -27.12 -3.66
C LEU A 344 -19.64 -27.27 -5.06
N SER A 345 -18.49 -26.65 -5.29
CA SER A 345 -17.82 -26.66 -6.59
C SER A 345 -17.31 -28.05 -6.96
N VAL A 346 -16.63 -28.74 -6.04
CA VAL A 346 -16.10 -30.09 -6.27
C VAL A 346 -17.23 -31.07 -6.56
N VAL A 347 -18.31 -31.06 -5.78
CA VAL A 347 -19.46 -31.96 -5.97
C VAL A 347 -20.11 -31.72 -7.33
N LEU A 348 -20.34 -30.47 -7.72
CA LEU A 348 -20.97 -30.13 -9.00
C LEU A 348 -20.09 -30.46 -10.21
N ILE A 349 -18.78 -30.21 -10.12
CA ILE A 349 -17.81 -30.57 -11.14
C ILE A 349 -17.73 -32.09 -11.27
N ALA A 350 -17.61 -32.83 -10.16
CA ALA A 350 -17.54 -34.29 -10.16
C ALA A 350 -18.80 -34.92 -10.78
N LYS A 351 -20.00 -34.44 -10.39
CA LYS A 351 -21.28 -34.89 -10.95
C LYS A 351 -21.41 -34.61 -12.45
N SER A 352 -20.83 -33.51 -12.91
CA SER A 352 -20.89 -33.08 -14.31
C SER A 352 -19.73 -33.59 -15.17
N TRP A 353 -18.69 -34.17 -14.56
CA TRP A 353 -17.40 -34.46 -15.20
C TRP A 353 -17.51 -35.30 -16.47
N LYS A 354 -18.36 -36.34 -16.43
CA LYS A 354 -18.61 -37.25 -17.56
C LYS A 354 -19.45 -36.60 -18.67
N LYS A 355 -20.22 -35.55 -18.36
CA LYS A 355 -21.06 -34.81 -19.31
C LYS A 355 -20.32 -33.67 -20.00
N ILE A 356 -19.19 -33.23 -19.42
CA ILE A 356 -18.34 -32.19 -19.99
C ILE A 356 -17.54 -32.78 -21.14
N PRO A 357 -17.67 -32.25 -22.38
CA PRO A 357 -16.91 -32.75 -23.51
C PRO A 357 -15.40 -32.60 -23.28
N SER A 358 -14.66 -33.63 -23.68
CA SER A 358 -13.23 -33.58 -23.87
C SER A 358 -12.92 -33.70 -25.36
N THR A 359 -11.96 -32.92 -25.83
CA THR A 359 -11.40 -33.07 -27.17
C THR A 359 -10.12 -33.90 -27.08
N GLU A 360 -10.06 -35.02 -27.79
CA GLU A 360 -8.86 -35.90 -27.86
C GLU A 360 -7.82 -35.43 -28.88
N LYS A 361 -7.88 -34.18 -29.34
CA LYS A 361 -6.93 -33.69 -30.34
C LYS A 361 -5.53 -33.66 -29.75
N GLU A 362 -4.61 -34.40 -30.38
CA GLU A 362 -3.19 -34.30 -30.10
C GLU A 362 -2.70 -32.86 -30.26
N VAL A 363 -2.02 -32.38 -29.23
CA VAL A 363 -1.59 -31.00 -29.12
C VAL A 363 -0.20 -30.88 -29.77
N SER A 364 -0.16 -30.61 -31.08
CA SER A 364 1.09 -30.29 -31.77
C SER A 364 1.73 -29.03 -31.17
N ALA A 365 3.06 -28.98 -31.07
CA ALA A 365 3.80 -27.77 -30.67
C ALA A 365 3.53 -26.56 -31.59
N TYR A 366 3.02 -26.79 -32.80
CA TYR A 366 2.61 -25.74 -33.73
C TYR A 366 1.11 -25.38 -33.64
N SER A 367 0.42 -25.87 -32.60
CA SER A 367 -0.96 -25.54 -32.31
C SER A 367 -1.06 -24.36 -31.35
N ARG A 368 -2.15 -23.61 -31.44
CA ARG A 368 -2.45 -22.51 -30.51
C ARG A 368 -2.72 -23.03 -29.11
N GLU A 369 -3.37 -24.18 -29.03
CA GLU A 369 -3.75 -24.87 -27.82
C GLU A 369 -2.53 -25.19 -26.97
N PHE A 370 -1.43 -25.62 -27.61
CA PHE A 370 -0.15 -25.87 -26.93
C PHE A 370 0.39 -24.62 -26.23
N TRP A 371 0.57 -23.52 -26.96
CA TRP A 371 1.18 -22.30 -26.40
C TRP A 371 0.30 -21.66 -25.32
N ILE A 372 -1.02 -21.70 -25.49
CA ILE A 372 -1.96 -21.26 -24.45
C ILE A 372 -1.85 -22.15 -23.21
N PHE A 373 -1.81 -23.47 -23.38
CA PHE A 373 -1.66 -24.40 -22.27
C PHE A 373 -0.34 -24.20 -21.53
N MET A 374 0.79 -24.07 -22.25
CA MET A 374 2.10 -23.81 -21.64
C MET A 374 2.10 -22.48 -20.87
N GLY A 375 1.49 -21.42 -21.42
CA GLY A 375 1.34 -20.14 -20.72
C GLY A 375 0.53 -20.28 -19.43
N ALA A 376 -0.62 -20.96 -19.50
CA ALA A 376 -1.44 -21.23 -18.33
C ALA A 376 -0.73 -22.12 -17.29
N ALA A 377 0.05 -23.09 -17.72
CA ALA A 377 0.84 -23.96 -16.85
C ALA A 377 1.94 -23.18 -16.12
N VAL A 378 2.69 -22.31 -16.82
CA VAL A 378 3.71 -21.45 -16.19
C VAL A 378 3.07 -20.51 -15.17
N LEU A 379 1.96 -19.86 -15.50
CA LEU A 379 1.22 -19.02 -14.54
C LEU A 379 0.72 -19.83 -13.33
N GLY A 380 0.25 -21.06 -13.54
CA GLY A 380 -0.14 -21.97 -12.48
C GLY A 380 1.03 -22.39 -11.58
N LEU A 381 2.21 -22.63 -12.16
CA LEU A 381 3.43 -22.93 -11.40
C LEU A 381 3.92 -21.72 -10.60
N MET A 382 3.86 -20.52 -11.18
CA MET A 382 4.15 -19.26 -10.46
C MET A 382 3.21 -19.08 -9.28
N ALA A 383 1.91 -19.35 -9.47
CA ALA A 383 0.91 -19.26 -8.40
C ALA A 383 1.16 -20.32 -7.31
N PHE A 384 1.44 -21.57 -7.70
CA PHE A 384 1.71 -22.67 -6.77
C PHE A 384 2.96 -22.42 -5.93
N GLN A 385 4.05 -21.95 -6.53
CA GLN A 385 5.29 -21.66 -5.81
C GLN A 385 5.06 -20.62 -4.71
N VAL A 386 4.43 -19.48 -5.01
CA VAL A 386 4.16 -18.44 -4.00
C VAL A 386 3.19 -18.96 -2.94
N PHE A 387 2.13 -19.66 -3.35
CA PHE A 387 1.15 -20.25 -2.45
C PHE A 387 1.79 -21.20 -1.43
N ALA A 388 2.71 -22.07 -1.88
CA ALA A 388 3.35 -23.06 -1.01
C ALA A 388 4.14 -22.41 0.15
N TYR A 389 4.94 -21.38 -0.14
CA TYR A 389 5.69 -20.66 0.90
C TYR A 389 4.79 -19.78 1.77
N THR A 390 3.83 -19.07 1.16
CA THR A 390 2.91 -18.18 1.90
C THR A 390 2.00 -18.94 2.87
N SER A 391 1.71 -20.21 2.56
CA SER A 391 0.83 -21.06 3.38
C SER A 391 1.54 -21.79 4.52
N MET A 392 2.85 -21.58 4.74
CA MET A 392 3.60 -22.24 5.83
C MET A 392 2.93 -22.08 7.22
N PRO A 393 2.44 -20.89 7.62
CA PRO A 393 1.72 -20.74 8.90
C PRO A 393 0.46 -21.60 8.99
N VAL A 394 -0.24 -21.79 7.86
CA VAL A 394 -1.42 -22.66 7.78
C VAL A 394 -1.03 -24.13 7.95
N TYR A 395 0.08 -24.56 7.37
CA TYR A 395 0.55 -25.94 7.54
C TYR A 395 0.92 -26.23 8.99
N ASN A 396 1.62 -25.30 9.66
CA ASN A 396 1.93 -25.41 11.08
C ASN A 396 0.65 -25.51 11.91
N SER A 397 -0.31 -24.59 11.71
CA SER A 397 -1.58 -24.61 12.44
C SER A 397 -2.39 -25.90 12.22
N ILE A 398 -2.44 -26.42 11.00
CA ILE A 398 -3.10 -27.71 10.72
C ILE A 398 -2.40 -28.86 11.44
N ALA A 399 -1.07 -28.90 11.39
CA ALA A 399 -0.30 -29.94 12.06
C ALA A 399 -0.48 -29.91 13.58
N GLU A 400 -0.42 -28.71 14.18
CA GLU A 400 -0.64 -28.51 15.62
C GLU A 400 -2.02 -29.01 16.04
N ASN A 401 -3.07 -28.70 15.27
CA ASN A 401 -4.42 -29.19 15.50
C ASN A 401 -4.56 -30.71 15.35
N LEU A 402 -3.65 -31.36 14.60
CA LEU A 402 -3.56 -32.82 14.46
C LEU A 402 -2.62 -33.47 15.48
N GLY A 403 -2.01 -32.69 16.39
CA GLY A 403 -1.08 -33.17 17.42
C GLY A 403 0.37 -33.31 16.95
N PHE A 404 0.73 -32.77 15.79
CA PHE A 404 2.09 -32.75 15.25
C PHE A 404 2.69 -31.35 15.35
N ASN A 405 4.01 -31.23 15.51
CA ASN A 405 4.69 -29.94 15.39
C ASN A 405 5.65 -29.97 14.19
N LEU A 406 5.32 -29.19 13.16
CA LEU A 406 6.15 -29.05 11.96
C LEU A 406 7.26 -28.01 12.12
N ASN A 407 7.11 -26.99 12.99
CA ASN A 407 8.02 -25.86 13.18
C ASN A 407 8.60 -25.29 11.87
N MET A 408 7.79 -25.19 10.81
CA MET A 408 8.26 -24.63 9.54
C MET A 408 8.46 -23.12 9.72
N ALA A 409 9.72 -22.69 9.67
CA ALA A 409 10.06 -21.27 9.69
C ALA A 409 9.85 -20.64 8.30
N PRO A 410 9.48 -19.35 8.22
CA PRO A 410 9.57 -18.60 6.99
C PRO A 410 10.98 -18.67 6.39
N PRO A 411 11.11 -18.57 5.05
CA PRO A 411 12.42 -18.62 4.41
C PRO A 411 13.32 -17.45 4.88
N VAL A 412 14.55 -17.78 5.26
CA VAL A 412 15.56 -16.79 5.70
C VAL A 412 15.99 -15.90 4.53
N ASP A 413 16.19 -16.51 3.35
CA ASP A 413 16.48 -15.79 2.11
C ASP A 413 15.21 -15.65 1.26
N ILE A 414 14.62 -14.45 1.30
CA ILE A 414 13.42 -14.09 0.55
C ILE A 414 13.69 -14.11 -0.97
N PHE A 415 14.91 -13.75 -1.39
CA PHE A 415 15.27 -13.72 -2.80
C PHE A 415 15.29 -15.14 -3.37
N ASP A 416 15.98 -16.07 -2.73
CA ASP A 416 16.09 -17.45 -3.19
C ASP A 416 14.75 -18.19 -3.14
N ALA A 417 13.94 -17.94 -2.11
CA ALA A 417 12.65 -18.61 -1.95
C ALA A 417 11.59 -18.10 -2.94
N TYR A 418 11.51 -16.79 -3.17
CA TYR A 418 10.45 -16.17 -3.98
C TYR A 418 10.96 -15.55 -5.27
N SER A 419 11.88 -14.60 -5.18
CA SER A 419 12.26 -13.73 -6.30
C SER A 419 12.96 -14.51 -7.41
N PHE A 420 13.90 -15.39 -7.07
CA PHE A 420 14.69 -16.13 -8.04
C PHE A 420 13.84 -17.14 -8.86
N PRO A 421 13.01 -18.00 -8.25
CA PRO A 421 12.09 -18.86 -9.00
C PRO A 421 11.13 -18.07 -9.89
N GLN A 422 10.55 -16.98 -9.36
CA GLN A 422 9.64 -16.11 -10.12
C GLN A 422 10.33 -15.43 -11.30
N LEU A 423 11.60 -15.06 -11.14
CA LEU A 423 12.41 -14.50 -12.21
C LEU A 423 12.61 -15.51 -13.33
N LEU A 424 13.01 -16.75 -13.02
CA LEU A 424 13.21 -17.80 -14.02
C LEU A 424 11.89 -18.15 -14.74
N LEU A 425 10.79 -18.22 -14.01
CA LEU A 425 9.46 -18.43 -14.60
C LEU A 425 9.03 -17.24 -15.47
N SER A 426 9.43 -16.02 -15.11
CA SER A 426 9.18 -14.81 -15.91
C SER A 426 9.95 -14.78 -17.23
N VAL A 427 11.16 -15.35 -17.28
CA VAL A 427 11.91 -15.57 -18.53
C VAL A 427 11.09 -16.46 -19.48
N VAL A 428 10.58 -17.58 -18.97
CA VAL A 428 9.74 -18.50 -19.76
C VAL A 428 8.44 -17.80 -20.18
N LEU A 429 7.79 -17.07 -19.26
CA LEU A 429 6.58 -16.32 -19.54
C LEU A 429 6.79 -15.27 -20.64
N ALA A 430 7.93 -14.55 -20.65
CA ALA A 430 8.27 -13.58 -21.69
C ALA A 430 8.42 -14.24 -23.07
N ILE A 431 9.07 -15.41 -23.15
CA ILE A 431 9.17 -16.18 -24.40
C ILE A 431 7.79 -16.61 -24.89
N LEU A 432 6.96 -17.17 -23.99
CA LEU A 432 5.61 -17.63 -24.31
C LEU A 432 4.71 -16.46 -24.75
N SER A 433 4.83 -15.31 -24.09
CA SER A 433 4.13 -14.06 -24.40
C SER A 433 4.50 -13.51 -25.77
N GLY A 434 5.79 -13.48 -26.12
CA GLY A 434 6.26 -13.05 -27.44
C GLY A 434 5.85 -14.00 -28.57
N THR A 435 5.82 -15.31 -28.29
CA THR A 435 5.64 -16.34 -29.33
C THR A 435 4.18 -16.76 -29.53
N GLY A 436 3.44 -16.97 -28.44
CA GLY A 436 2.12 -17.61 -28.46
C GLY A 436 1.05 -16.83 -29.23
N GLN A 437 1.17 -15.50 -29.29
CA GLN A 437 0.21 -14.67 -30.03
C GLN A 437 0.25 -14.88 -31.55
N PHE A 438 1.38 -15.26 -32.15
CA PHE A 438 1.45 -15.51 -33.59
C PHE A 438 0.52 -16.68 -34.01
N PHE A 439 0.44 -17.71 -33.17
CA PHE A 439 -0.47 -18.86 -33.36
C PHE A 439 -1.96 -18.51 -33.19
N ARG A 440 -2.27 -17.36 -32.58
CA ARG A 440 -3.65 -16.87 -32.42
C ARG A 440 -4.21 -16.31 -33.73
N TRP A 441 -3.37 -15.68 -34.55
CA TRP A 441 -3.83 -14.90 -35.70
C TRP A 441 -3.58 -15.59 -37.03
N LYS A 442 -2.55 -16.44 -37.12
CA LYS A 442 -2.19 -17.13 -38.36
C LYS A 442 -2.05 -18.64 -38.13
N LYS A 443 -2.32 -19.45 -39.16
CA LYS A 443 -1.95 -20.88 -39.16
C LYS A 443 -0.44 -20.96 -39.37
N MET A 444 0.30 -21.33 -38.34
CA MET A 444 1.76 -21.34 -38.36
C MET A 444 2.30 -22.73 -38.62
N ASP A 445 3.31 -22.76 -39.49
CA ASP A 445 4.25 -23.87 -39.65
C ASP A 445 5.63 -23.39 -39.20
N ARG A 446 6.61 -24.30 -39.16
CA ARG A 446 7.98 -24.00 -38.70
C ARG A 446 8.62 -22.84 -39.46
N ASN A 447 8.49 -22.82 -40.78
CA ASN A 447 9.16 -21.83 -41.64
C ASN A 447 8.54 -20.45 -41.45
N LYS A 448 7.20 -20.36 -41.49
CA LYS A 448 6.50 -19.09 -41.25
C LYS A 448 6.74 -18.54 -39.86
N LEU A 449 6.79 -19.40 -38.84
CA LEU A 449 7.11 -18.94 -37.48
C LEU A 449 8.52 -18.33 -37.43
N MET A 450 9.51 -19.00 -38.01
CA MET A 450 10.88 -18.49 -38.07
C MET A 450 10.94 -17.13 -38.78
N ASP A 451 10.22 -16.99 -39.90
CA ASP A 451 10.12 -15.72 -40.63
C ASP A 451 9.46 -14.60 -39.83
N GLU A 452 8.48 -14.94 -39.00
CA GLU A 452 7.81 -13.96 -38.15
C GLU A 452 8.67 -13.53 -36.95
N LEU A 453 9.44 -14.45 -36.38
CA LEU A 453 10.22 -14.24 -35.16
C LEU A 453 11.64 -13.69 -35.41
N LYS A 454 12.21 -13.88 -36.62
CA LYS A 454 13.59 -13.46 -36.92
C LYS A 454 13.85 -11.98 -36.61
N ILE A 455 12.95 -11.09 -37.03
CA ILE A 455 13.11 -9.64 -36.83
C ILE A 455 13.02 -9.28 -35.33
N PRO A 456 11.95 -9.67 -34.59
CA PRO A 456 11.89 -9.46 -33.15
C PRO A 456 13.11 -10.00 -32.39
N PHE A 457 13.59 -11.18 -32.76
CA PHE A 457 14.73 -11.81 -32.10
C PHE A 457 16.04 -11.05 -32.36
N ILE A 458 16.32 -10.66 -33.60
CA ILE A 458 17.50 -9.85 -33.94
C ILE A 458 17.46 -8.50 -33.21
N LEU A 459 16.32 -7.82 -33.22
CA LEU A 459 16.16 -6.55 -32.49
C LEU A 459 16.37 -6.75 -30.99
N ALA A 460 15.84 -7.83 -30.41
CA ALA A 460 16.06 -8.14 -29.00
C ALA A 460 17.54 -8.32 -28.68
N LEU A 461 18.30 -9.05 -29.51
CA LEU A 461 19.74 -9.24 -29.30
C LEU A 461 20.54 -7.94 -29.46
N VAL A 462 20.23 -7.12 -30.46
CA VAL A 462 20.94 -5.85 -30.68
C VAL A 462 20.68 -4.87 -29.52
N PHE A 463 19.41 -4.68 -29.15
CA PHE A 463 19.05 -3.76 -28.08
C PHE A 463 19.46 -4.28 -26.70
N SER A 464 19.33 -5.57 -26.42
CA SER A 464 19.83 -6.14 -25.16
C SER A 464 21.34 -5.97 -25.06
N THR A 465 22.11 -6.20 -26.14
CA THR A 465 23.57 -5.96 -26.15
C THR A 465 23.89 -4.52 -25.80
N LEU A 466 23.21 -3.56 -26.43
CA LEU A 466 23.37 -2.14 -26.13
C LEU A 466 23.07 -1.83 -24.66
N VAL A 467 21.95 -2.35 -24.14
CA VAL A 467 21.52 -2.14 -22.76
C VAL A 467 22.45 -2.83 -21.76
N ILE A 468 22.99 -4.01 -22.08
CA ILE A 468 23.96 -4.73 -21.23
C ILE A 468 25.26 -3.92 -21.12
N VAL A 469 25.76 -3.39 -22.23
CA VAL A 469 27.00 -2.60 -22.26
C VAL A 469 26.81 -1.27 -21.51
N ILE A 470 25.73 -0.54 -21.78
CA ILE A 470 25.47 0.76 -21.15
C ILE A 470 25.09 0.60 -19.68
N GLY A 471 24.19 -0.33 -19.38
CA GLY A 471 23.65 -0.59 -18.05
C GLY A 471 24.53 -1.46 -17.16
N LYS A 472 25.65 -1.98 -17.70
CA LYS A 472 26.59 -2.89 -17.01
C LYS A 472 25.89 -4.08 -16.37
N VAL A 473 24.97 -4.70 -17.11
CA VAL A 473 24.20 -5.84 -16.62
C VAL A 473 25.09 -7.08 -16.58
N SER A 474 25.48 -7.55 -15.39
CA SER A 474 26.45 -8.64 -15.21
C SER A 474 25.81 -10.00 -14.93
N GLU A 475 24.72 -10.03 -14.18
CA GLU A 475 24.12 -11.28 -13.72
C GLU A 475 23.43 -12.04 -14.86
N TRP A 476 23.77 -13.33 -15.02
CA TRP A 476 23.30 -14.14 -16.15
C TRP A 476 21.77 -14.25 -16.21
N TYR A 477 21.10 -14.34 -15.07
CA TYR A 477 19.64 -14.45 -14.98
C TYR A 477 18.95 -13.12 -15.33
N TYR A 478 19.55 -11.97 -15.00
CA TYR A 478 19.07 -10.66 -15.46
C TYR A 478 19.32 -10.47 -16.96
N ILE A 479 20.45 -10.94 -17.50
CA ILE A 479 20.73 -10.92 -18.94
C ILE A 479 19.64 -11.72 -19.69
N LEU A 480 19.30 -12.91 -19.23
CA LEU A 480 18.23 -13.73 -19.83
C LEU A 480 16.86 -13.05 -19.74
N LEU A 481 16.51 -12.48 -18.59
CA LEU A 481 15.25 -11.74 -18.43
C LEU A 481 15.18 -10.53 -19.37
N LEU A 482 16.27 -9.78 -19.51
CA LEU A 482 16.34 -8.62 -20.40
C LEU A 482 16.14 -9.02 -21.86
N ILE A 483 16.89 -10.02 -22.35
CA ILE A 483 16.80 -10.50 -23.73
C ILE A 483 15.37 -10.99 -24.04
N THR A 484 14.81 -11.83 -23.16
CA THR A 484 13.49 -12.42 -23.39
C THR A 484 12.36 -11.39 -23.26
N SER A 485 12.49 -10.41 -22.36
CA SER A 485 11.54 -9.31 -22.23
C SER A 485 11.58 -8.38 -23.44
N LEU A 486 12.77 -7.99 -23.93
CA LEU A 486 12.90 -7.20 -25.17
C LEU A 486 12.37 -7.96 -26.38
N TYR A 487 12.62 -9.27 -26.47
CA TYR A 487 12.00 -10.13 -27.47
C TYR A 487 10.47 -10.06 -27.41
N SER A 488 9.90 -10.20 -26.21
CA SER A 488 8.45 -10.09 -25.99
C SER A 488 7.90 -8.71 -26.41
N VAL A 489 8.62 -7.61 -26.10
CA VAL A 489 8.28 -6.25 -26.54
C VAL A 489 8.23 -6.17 -28.07
N PHE A 490 9.31 -6.52 -28.77
CA PHE A 490 9.37 -6.38 -30.23
C PHE A 490 8.39 -7.31 -30.96
N ALA A 491 8.22 -8.54 -30.45
CA ALA A 491 7.27 -9.49 -31.00
C ALA A 491 5.83 -8.96 -30.90
N ASN A 492 5.44 -8.45 -29.73
CA ASN A 492 4.10 -7.91 -29.54
C ASN A 492 3.89 -6.56 -30.21
N ILE A 493 4.92 -5.71 -30.38
CA ILE A 493 4.85 -4.51 -31.23
C ILE A 493 4.54 -4.89 -32.68
N LYS A 494 5.24 -5.90 -33.23
CA LYS A 494 4.98 -6.37 -34.59
C LYS A 494 3.53 -6.84 -34.76
N ILE A 495 3.01 -7.59 -33.79
CA ILE A 495 1.61 -8.04 -33.78
C ILE A 495 0.66 -6.84 -33.65
N PHE A 496 0.95 -5.90 -32.74
CA PHE A 496 0.16 -4.69 -32.53
C PHE A 496 0.02 -3.89 -33.83
N VAL A 497 1.13 -3.58 -34.50
CA VAL A 497 1.12 -2.82 -35.77
C VAL A 497 0.32 -3.56 -36.85
N GLY A 498 0.45 -4.88 -36.94
CA GLY A 498 -0.32 -5.69 -37.89
C GLY A 498 -1.83 -5.65 -37.61
N LEU A 499 -2.23 -5.79 -36.35
CA LEU A 499 -3.64 -5.78 -35.95
C LEU A 499 -4.26 -4.38 -36.00
N ALA A 500 -3.53 -3.35 -35.56
CA ALA A 500 -4.01 -1.97 -35.53
C ALA A 500 -4.34 -1.44 -36.92
N LYS A 501 -3.56 -1.83 -37.94
CA LYS A 501 -3.86 -1.55 -39.36
C LYS A 501 -5.17 -2.16 -39.84
N SER A 502 -5.60 -3.27 -39.25
CA SER A 502 -6.86 -3.95 -39.62
C SER A 502 -8.03 -3.47 -38.76
N ASN A 503 -7.89 -3.57 -37.43
CA ASN A 503 -8.88 -3.13 -36.47
C ASN A 503 -8.24 -2.99 -35.08
N VAL A 504 -8.18 -1.76 -34.57
CA VAL A 504 -7.62 -1.44 -33.24
C VAL A 504 -8.31 -2.21 -32.10
N SER A 505 -9.60 -2.56 -32.21
CA SER A 505 -10.26 -3.38 -31.18
C SER A 505 -9.67 -4.79 -31.01
N LEU A 506 -8.90 -5.27 -32.00
CA LEU A 506 -8.22 -6.56 -31.91
C LEU A 506 -6.89 -6.51 -31.15
N SER A 507 -6.33 -5.31 -30.96
CA SER A 507 -4.96 -5.11 -30.49
C SER A 507 -4.79 -5.17 -28.96
N GLY A 508 -5.88 -5.24 -28.20
CA GLY A 508 -5.84 -5.21 -26.73
C GLY A 508 -4.88 -6.23 -26.12
N GLY A 509 -4.86 -7.47 -26.63
CA GLY A 509 -3.92 -8.49 -26.18
C GLY A 509 -2.45 -8.10 -26.41
N ALA A 510 -2.10 -7.63 -27.62
CA ALA A 510 -0.75 -7.18 -27.93
C ALA A 510 -0.28 -6.05 -27.01
N ILE A 511 -1.14 -5.06 -26.74
CA ILE A 511 -0.84 -3.95 -25.83
C ILE A 511 -0.60 -4.47 -24.41
N THR A 512 -1.46 -5.36 -23.90
CA THR A 512 -1.31 -5.96 -22.57
C THR A 512 0.04 -6.67 -22.43
N HIS A 513 0.42 -7.47 -23.42
CA HIS A 513 1.67 -8.23 -23.40
C HIS A 513 2.93 -7.35 -23.57
N ILE A 514 2.85 -6.22 -24.31
CA ILE A 514 3.91 -5.19 -24.30
C ILE A 514 4.05 -4.61 -22.89
N GLY A 515 2.93 -4.29 -22.23
CA GLY A 515 2.91 -3.78 -20.86
C GLY A 515 3.61 -4.71 -19.87
N VAL A 516 3.27 -6.01 -19.90
CA VAL A 516 3.93 -7.04 -19.08
C VAL A 516 5.44 -7.08 -19.33
N ALA A 517 5.87 -7.05 -20.60
CA ALA A 517 7.28 -7.12 -20.94
C ALA A 517 8.08 -5.87 -20.47
N LEU A 518 7.49 -4.67 -20.58
CA LEU A 518 8.09 -3.44 -20.03
C LEU A 518 8.13 -3.46 -18.50
N MET A 519 7.09 -4.01 -17.86
CA MET A 519 7.04 -4.21 -16.42
C MET A 519 8.20 -5.10 -15.94
N LEU A 520 8.49 -6.21 -16.63
CA LEU A 520 9.62 -7.08 -16.31
C LEU A 520 10.98 -6.37 -16.44
N ILE A 521 11.16 -5.53 -17.46
CA ILE A 521 12.38 -4.71 -17.63
C ILE A 521 12.49 -3.67 -16.52
N GLY A 522 11.39 -3.01 -16.17
CA GLY A 522 11.32 -2.08 -15.05
C GLY A 522 11.77 -2.75 -13.75
N ILE A 523 11.18 -3.90 -13.42
CA ILE A 523 11.50 -4.68 -12.21
C ILE A 523 12.98 -5.08 -12.17
N LEU A 524 13.52 -5.56 -13.30
CA LEU A 524 14.93 -5.93 -13.41
C LEU A 524 15.84 -4.78 -12.96
N PHE A 525 15.62 -3.57 -13.48
CA PHE A 525 16.48 -2.44 -13.15
C PHE A 525 16.18 -1.86 -11.77
N SER A 526 14.91 -1.63 -11.44
CA SER A 526 14.55 -0.93 -10.21
C SER A 526 14.79 -1.75 -8.94
N SER A 527 14.73 -3.08 -9.03
CA SER A 527 15.06 -3.98 -7.91
C SER A 527 16.45 -4.56 -8.03
N GLY A 528 16.82 -5.11 -9.20
CA GLY A 528 18.09 -5.83 -9.38
C GLY A 528 19.33 -4.94 -9.46
N TYR A 529 19.17 -3.67 -9.88
CA TYR A 529 20.25 -2.68 -9.96
C TYR A 529 19.97 -1.46 -9.06
N SER A 530 19.15 -1.66 -8.03
CA SER A 530 19.01 -0.68 -6.94
C SER A 530 20.39 -0.52 -6.26
N SER A 531 20.79 0.71 -5.96
CA SER A 531 22.12 0.98 -5.39
C SER A 531 22.07 2.00 -4.27
N ILE A 532 22.88 1.78 -3.24
CA ILE A 532 23.01 2.70 -2.10
C ILE A 532 24.01 3.78 -2.47
N MET A 533 23.57 5.04 -2.38
CA MET A 533 24.36 6.24 -2.67
C MET A 533 25.05 6.79 -1.42
N SER A 534 24.43 6.63 -0.24
CA SER A 534 24.86 7.14 1.07
C SER A 534 26.02 6.35 1.68
N LYS A 535 27.15 6.26 0.98
CA LYS A 535 28.33 5.59 1.54
C LYS A 535 28.96 6.43 2.65
N ASN A 536 29.18 5.82 3.81
CA ASN A 536 29.82 6.45 4.94
C ASN A 536 31.34 6.49 4.76
N TYR A 537 31.89 7.70 4.65
CA TYR A 537 33.33 7.93 4.57
C TYR A 537 33.87 8.67 5.80
N THR A 538 33.05 8.88 6.81
CA THR A 538 33.37 9.74 7.97
C THR A 538 34.16 9.00 9.04
N GLY A 539 34.10 7.66 9.06
CA GLY A 539 34.63 6.83 10.14
C GLY A 539 33.75 6.79 11.39
N LEU A 540 32.69 7.60 11.45
CA LEU A 540 31.69 7.56 12.51
C LEU A 540 30.64 6.49 12.16
N VAL A 541 30.64 5.39 12.92
CA VAL A 541 29.68 4.30 12.74
C VAL A 541 28.36 4.61 13.45
N TRP A 542 27.26 4.04 12.96
CA TRP A 542 25.97 4.12 13.65
C TRP A 542 26.05 3.36 14.98
N SER A 543 26.49 2.11 14.95
CA SER A 543 26.77 1.32 16.15
C SER A 543 27.86 0.31 15.87
N SER A 544 28.77 0.11 16.83
CA SER A 544 29.78 -0.95 16.75
C SER A 544 29.17 -2.36 16.78
N GLU A 545 27.90 -2.50 17.17
CA GLU A 545 27.18 -3.77 17.17
C GLU A 545 26.55 -4.10 15.81
N PHE A 546 26.37 -3.09 14.95
CA PHE A 546 25.82 -3.32 13.62
C PHE A 546 26.88 -3.85 12.66
N PRO A 547 26.49 -4.71 11.71
CA PRO A 547 27.41 -5.20 10.71
C PRO A 547 27.93 -4.07 9.81
N ASP A 548 29.12 -4.27 9.26
CA ASP A 548 29.86 -3.24 8.52
C ASP A 548 29.06 -2.66 7.34
N ASP A 549 28.24 -3.47 6.68
CA ASP A 549 27.39 -3.02 5.58
C ASP A 549 26.37 -1.98 6.05
N VAL A 550 25.71 -2.18 7.19
CA VAL A 550 24.78 -1.21 7.78
C VAL A 550 25.53 0.09 8.09
N ASN A 551 26.69 0.00 8.75
CA ASN A 551 27.48 1.18 9.09
C ASN A 551 28.03 1.93 7.86
N ASN A 552 28.39 1.20 6.81
CA ASN A 552 28.94 1.76 5.57
C ASN A 552 27.86 2.33 4.64
N ASN A 553 26.63 1.85 4.73
CA ASN A 553 25.52 2.24 3.85
C ASN A 553 24.71 3.43 4.40
N ASN A 554 24.93 3.80 5.65
CA ASN A 554 24.19 4.84 6.34
C ASN A 554 25.10 6.03 6.66
N LEU A 555 24.69 7.22 6.25
CA LEU A 555 25.45 8.45 6.43
C LEU A 555 24.91 9.26 7.61
N LEU A 556 25.81 9.64 8.52
CA LEU A 556 25.54 10.60 9.58
C LEU A 556 25.57 12.03 9.03
N LEU A 557 24.52 12.79 9.30
CA LEU A 557 24.41 14.21 8.96
C LEU A 557 24.17 14.99 10.25
N PHE A 558 25.03 15.98 10.53
CA PHE A 558 24.79 16.96 11.58
C PHE A 558 24.02 18.15 10.99
N ILE A 559 23.25 18.83 11.85
CA ILE A 559 22.49 20.00 11.44
C ILE A 559 23.40 21.10 10.87
N ASN A 560 23.00 21.64 9.72
CA ASN A 560 23.68 22.68 8.95
C ASN A 560 25.15 22.40 8.59
N GLU A 561 25.58 21.14 8.63
CA GLU A 561 26.92 20.72 8.27
C GLU A 561 26.90 19.98 6.92
N PRO A 562 27.49 20.55 5.85
CA PRO A 562 27.44 19.96 4.53
C PRO A 562 28.28 18.68 4.45
N ARG A 563 27.66 17.59 3.99
CA ARG A 563 28.33 16.31 3.79
C ARG A 563 28.22 15.85 2.34
N ARG A 564 29.33 15.41 1.78
CA ARG A 564 29.39 14.99 0.37
C ARG A 564 28.94 13.55 0.18
N MET A 565 28.01 13.33 -0.74
CA MET A 565 27.53 12.02 -1.19
C MET A 565 27.56 11.97 -2.72
N GLY A 566 28.62 11.38 -3.28
CA GLY A 566 28.83 11.34 -4.73
C GLY A 566 28.93 12.74 -5.34
N ASP A 567 27.97 13.08 -6.20
CA ASP A 567 27.85 14.36 -6.88
C ASP A 567 27.05 15.41 -6.10
N TYR A 568 26.42 15.01 -4.99
CA TYR A 568 25.63 15.88 -4.13
C TYR A 568 26.40 16.30 -2.88
N SER A 569 26.23 17.55 -2.48
CA SER A 569 26.41 18.03 -1.11
C SER A 569 25.06 17.96 -0.41
N MET A 570 24.96 17.21 0.67
CA MET A 570 23.74 17.06 1.46
C MET A 570 23.84 17.89 2.73
N ILE A 571 22.76 18.57 3.08
CA ILE A 571 22.68 19.43 4.26
C ILE A 571 21.38 19.10 4.99
N TYR A 572 21.48 18.59 6.21
CA TYR A 572 20.33 18.46 7.10
C TYR A 572 20.04 19.82 7.74
N LYS A 573 18.83 20.35 7.56
CA LYS A 573 18.45 21.70 8.00
C LYS A 573 17.57 21.71 9.25
N GLY A 574 17.36 20.56 9.88
CA GLY A 574 16.53 20.41 11.07
C GLY A 574 15.17 19.76 10.81
N MET A 575 14.46 19.50 11.90
CA MET A 575 13.10 18.96 11.89
C MET A 575 12.08 20.04 11.49
N ARG A 576 11.01 19.60 10.84
CA ARG A 576 9.93 20.43 10.31
C ARG A 576 8.59 19.84 10.67
N ARG A 577 7.62 20.74 10.87
CA ARG A 577 6.20 20.42 10.91
C ARG A 577 5.50 20.97 9.68
N ARG A 578 4.54 20.21 9.17
CA ARG A 578 3.75 20.61 8.00
C ARG A 578 2.52 21.39 8.46
N THR A 579 2.32 22.57 7.92
CA THR A 579 1.19 23.47 8.17
C THR A 579 0.39 23.72 6.89
N LYS A 580 -0.87 24.10 7.05
CA LYS A 580 -1.75 24.43 5.94
C LYS A 580 -1.39 25.76 5.28
N GLU A 581 -0.94 26.72 6.08
CA GLU A 581 -0.72 28.11 5.68
C GLU A 581 0.68 28.32 5.10
N GLN A 582 1.72 27.72 5.70
CA GLN A 582 3.12 28.01 5.37
C GLN A 582 3.90 26.79 4.86
N GLY A 583 3.28 25.62 4.72
CA GLY A 583 3.97 24.42 4.27
C GLY A 583 4.87 23.85 5.36
N TYR A 584 6.17 23.65 5.10
CA TYR A 584 7.10 23.12 6.11
C TYR A 584 7.69 24.25 6.93
N VAL A 585 7.46 24.23 8.25
CA VAL A 585 7.95 25.23 9.20
C VAL A 585 8.92 24.57 10.17
N ASP A 586 9.96 25.29 10.57
CA ASP A 586 10.95 24.85 11.56
C ASP A 586 10.28 24.54 12.89
N GLU A 587 10.54 23.36 13.44
CA GLU A 587 9.98 22.93 14.73
C GLU A 587 10.45 23.82 15.90
N SER A 588 11.68 24.33 15.84
CA SER A 588 12.23 25.24 16.86
C SER A 588 11.51 26.60 16.91
N GLU A 589 10.87 27.01 15.81
CA GLU A 589 10.12 28.26 15.72
C GLU A 589 8.66 28.13 16.19
N LEU A 590 8.21 26.93 16.57
CA LEU A 590 6.82 26.65 16.93
C LEU A 590 6.59 26.68 18.43
N ARG A 591 5.55 27.42 18.83
CA ARG A 591 4.99 27.36 20.18
C ARG A 591 3.67 26.59 20.14
N TYR A 592 3.62 25.46 20.83
CA TYR A 592 2.41 24.64 20.91
C TYR A 592 1.33 25.33 21.75
N THR A 593 0.08 25.23 21.29
CA THR A 593 -1.09 25.72 22.03
C THR A 593 -1.79 24.56 22.75
N ASN A 594 -2.85 24.86 23.51
CA ASN A 594 -3.70 23.81 24.10
C ASN A 594 -4.49 23.02 23.03
N ASP A 595 -4.61 23.56 21.82
CA ASP A 595 -5.21 22.85 20.68
C ASP A 595 -4.10 22.07 19.95
N PRO A 596 -4.17 20.73 19.90
CA PRO A 596 -3.08 19.87 19.41
C PRO A 596 -2.78 20.06 17.92
N VAL A 597 -3.66 20.73 17.16
CA VAL A 597 -3.43 21.05 15.74
C VAL A 597 -3.05 22.50 15.51
N LYS A 598 -2.99 23.35 16.54
CA LYS A 598 -2.61 24.76 16.39
C LYS A 598 -1.30 25.07 17.08
N VAL A 599 -0.44 25.74 16.32
CA VAL A 599 0.87 26.21 16.77
C VAL A 599 1.01 27.70 16.45
N ILE A 600 1.83 28.40 17.20
CA ILE A 600 2.15 29.81 16.97
C ILE A 600 3.58 29.90 16.43
N SER A 601 3.76 30.56 15.30
CA SER A 601 5.07 30.88 14.73
C SER A 601 5.11 32.37 14.41
N LYS A 602 6.11 33.11 14.92
CA LYS A 602 6.30 34.55 14.64
C LYS A 602 4.99 35.38 14.73
N GLU A 603 4.20 35.13 15.78
CA GLU A 603 2.88 35.75 16.07
C GLU A 603 1.70 35.27 15.21
N ASP A 604 1.92 34.48 14.17
CA ASP A 604 0.87 33.84 13.37
C ASP A 604 0.42 32.52 14.00
N THR A 605 -0.89 32.28 14.02
CA THR A 605 -1.45 30.96 14.38
C THR A 605 -1.54 30.09 13.12
N LEU A 606 -0.83 28.95 13.13
CA LEU A 606 -0.77 28.00 12.03
C LEU A 606 -1.51 26.70 12.39
N THR A 607 -2.05 26.03 11.37
CA THR A 607 -2.74 24.75 11.51
C THR A 607 -1.85 23.61 11.03
N LEU A 608 -1.49 22.68 11.91
CA LEU A 608 -0.73 21.47 11.59
C LEU A 608 -1.53 20.52 10.71
N ILE A 609 -0.87 19.93 9.70
CA ILE A 609 -1.38 18.83 8.90
C ILE A 609 -0.71 17.55 9.37
N ASN A 610 -1.52 16.62 9.88
CA ASN A 610 -1.07 15.35 10.46
C ASN A 610 -0.02 15.59 11.56
N PRO A 611 -0.42 16.17 12.71
CA PRO A 611 0.48 16.63 13.78
C PRO A 611 1.40 15.52 14.33
N GLU A 612 1.03 14.26 14.18
CA GLU A 612 1.81 13.10 14.58
C GLU A 612 3.03 12.82 13.70
N ASN A 613 3.19 13.53 12.57
CA ASN A 613 4.32 13.39 11.67
C ASN A 613 5.40 14.45 11.94
N SER A 614 6.64 13.99 11.99
CA SER A 614 7.85 14.80 11.93
C SER A 614 8.48 14.65 10.55
N TYR A 615 8.94 15.76 9.96
CA TYR A 615 9.60 15.77 8.67
C TYR A 615 11.02 16.29 8.83
N PHE A 616 11.99 15.71 8.15
CA PHE A 616 13.39 16.14 8.26
C PHE A 616 13.78 16.86 6.98
N GLU A 617 14.17 18.13 7.06
CA GLU A 617 14.55 18.89 5.86
C GLU A 617 15.97 18.53 5.42
N VAL A 618 16.11 17.98 4.21
CA VAL A 618 17.40 17.57 3.66
C VAL A 618 17.57 18.22 2.29
N ALA A 619 18.49 19.18 2.21
CA ALA A 619 18.86 19.84 0.97
C ALA A 619 19.95 19.06 0.24
N TYR A 620 19.79 18.93 -1.08
CA TYR A 620 20.74 18.34 -2.00
C TYR A 620 21.21 19.43 -2.94
N GLU A 621 22.52 19.65 -3.02
CA GLU A 621 23.14 20.64 -3.90
C GLU A 621 24.18 19.96 -4.78
N THR A 622 24.11 20.16 -6.08
CA THR A 622 25.09 19.65 -7.04
C THR A 622 26.15 20.72 -7.34
N LYS A 623 27.30 20.27 -7.85
CA LYS A 623 28.42 21.18 -8.18
C LYS A 623 28.11 22.22 -9.25
N ASP A 624 27.15 21.95 -10.11
CA ASP A 624 26.65 22.86 -11.16
C ASP A 624 25.60 23.85 -10.64
N GLY A 625 25.32 23.85 -9.33
CA GLY A 625 24.41 24.79 -8.67
C GLY A 625 22.94 24.39 -8.71
N SER A 626 22.60 23.20 -9.21
CA SER A 626 21.24 22.68 -9.10
C SER A 626 20.97 22.20 -7.67
N SER A 627 19.77 22.48 -7.14
CA SER A 627 19.43 22.01 -5.81
C SER A 627 17.98 21.53 -5.73
N PHE A 628 17.74 20.60 -4.80
CA PHE A 628 16.40 20.18 -4.43
C PHE A 628 16.38 19.78 -2.95
N THR A 629 15.21 19.90 -2.33
CA THR A 629 15.01 19.53 -0.93
C THR A 629 14.05 18.37 -0.84
N LEU A 630 14.34 17.42 0.05
CA LEU A 630 13.46 16.31 0.40
C LEU A 630 13.09 16.37 1.89
N TYR A 631 11.93 15.83 2.20
CA TYR A 631 11.34 15.82 3.53
C TYR A 631 10.96 14.39 3.93
N PRO A 632 11.94 13.48 4.15
CA PRO A 632 11.64 12.18 4.73
C PRO A 632 10.88 12.35 6.04
N ARG A 633 9.98 11.41 6.32
CA ARG A 633 8.97 11.55 7.36
C ARG A 633 9.11 10.44 8.37
N VAL A 634 8.95 10.77 9.64
CA VAL A 634 8.80 9.82 10.75
C VAL A 634 7.48 10.06 11.44
N GLN A 635 6.86 8.97 11.85
CA GLN A 635 5.60 8.96 12.55
C GLN A 635 5.72 8.07 13.78
N ILE A 636 5.34 8.56 14.95
CA ILE A 636 5.35 7.75 16.17
C ILE A 636 4.10 6.89 16.20
N ASN A 637 4.27 5.58 16.34
CA ASN A 637 3.17 4.63 16.44
C ASN A 637 3.49 3.53 17.46
N ASP A 638 2.96 3.69 18.68
CA ASP A 638 3.17 2.76 19.78
C ASP A 638 2.65 1.35 19.47
N ALA A 639 1.57 1.24 18.68
CA ALA A 639 1.02 -0.05 18.27
C ALA A 639 1.98 -0.85 17.36
N MET A 640 2.96 -0.19 16.74
CA MET A 640 4.00 -0.81 15.91
C MET A 640 5.38 -0.84 16.58
N GLY A 641 5.46 -0.53 17.88
CA GLY A 641 6.70 -0.56 18.64
C GLY A 641 7.59 0.68 18.48
N GLY A 642 7.03 1.84 18.08
CA GLY A 642 7.71 3.13 18.12
C GLY A 642 7.73 3.90 16.79
N PRO A 643 8.86 4.53 16.42
CA PRO A 643 8.93 5.38 15.23
C PRO A 643 8.87 4.56 13.93
N VAL A 644 8.00 4.98 13.01
CA VAL A 644 7.89 4.41 11.67
C VAL A 644 8.41 5.41 10.64
N TYR A 645 9.37 4.96 9.84
CA TYR A 645 10.09 5.76 8.88
C TYR A 645 9.49 5.60 7.47
N SER A 646 9.16 6.73 6.82
CA SER A 646 8.76 6.81 5.42
C SER A 646 9.80 7.60 4.61
N PRO A 647 10.22 7.10 3.44
CA PRO A 647 11.15 7.85 2.60
C PRO A 647 10.53 9.09 1.97
N ALA A 648 11.39 10.03 1.57
CA ALA A 648 11.07 11.01 0.55
C ALA A 648 11.72 10.63 -0.79
N ILE A 649 11.00 10.84 -1.89
CA ILE A 649 11.39 10.35 -3.22
C ILE A 649 11.58 11.53 -4.17
N LYS A 650 12.80 11.72 -4.68
CA LYS A 650 13.04 12.56 -5.85
C LYS A 650 12.85 11.73 -7.10
N ARG A 651 11.76 11.99 -7.81
CA ARG A 651 11.44 11.31 -9.08
C ARG A 651 12.16 11.96 -10.25
N SER A 652 12.67 11.15 -11.16
CA SER A 652 13.20 11.61 -12.45
C SER A 652 12.81 10.65 -13.58
N LEU A 653 13.10 11.00 -14.83
CA LEU A 653 12.75 10.16 -15.98
C LEU A 653 13.47 8.79 -15.94
N THR A 654 14.73 8.76 -15.49
CA THR A 654 15.61 7.58 -15.59
C THR A 654 15.85 6.90 -14.25
N SER A 655 15.57 7.54 -13.12
CA SER A 655 15.76 6.94 -11.80
C SER A 655 15.02 7.70 -10.70
N ASP A 656 14.62 6.99 -9.66
CA ASP A 656 14.13 7.61 -8.43
C ASP A 656 15.21 7.56 -7.36
N VAL A 657 15.37 8.65 -6.60
CA VAL A 657 16.26 8.74 -5.45
C VAL A 657 15.43 8.74 -4.18
N TYR A 658 15.62 7.69 -3.39
CA TYR A 658 14.99 7.44 -2.09
C TYR A 658 15.85 8.02 -1.01
N THR A 659 15.26 8.78 -0.11
CA THR A 659 15.92 9.32 1.08
C THR A 659 15.20 8.81 2.31
N HIS A 660 15.87 7.99 3.09
CA HIS A 660 15.36 7.38 4.31
C HIS A 660 16.10 7.94 5.52
N VAL A 661 15.37 8.48 6.48
CA VAL A 661 15.90 8.61 7.84
C VAL A 661 15.80 7.24 8.48
N ARG A 662 16.90 6.76 9.06
CA ARG A 662 16.96 5.47 9.76
C ARG A 662 16.83 5.65 11.27
N THR A 663 17.38 6.73 11.80
CA THR A 663 17.26 7.11 13.20
C THR A 663 17.63 8.59 13.37
N PHE A 664 17.22 9.15 14.51
CA PHE A 664 17.42 10.52 14.96
C PHE A 664 17.38 10.53 16.50
N PRO A 665 17.91 11.56 17.17
CA PRO A 665 17.82 11.74 18.61
C PRO A 665 16.37 11.71 19.11
N GLU A 666 16.16 11.16 20.31
CA GLU A 666 14.84 11.22 20.95
C GLU A 666 14.49 12.68 21.28
N PRO A 667 13.31 13.19 20.86
CA PRO A 667 12.97 14.62 21.03
C PRO A 667 12.96 15.12 22.48
N ASP A 668 12.75 14.22 23.44
CA ASP A 668 12.64 14.49 24.88
C ASP A 668 13.91 14.16 25.67
N GLN A 669 14.99 13.75 24.99
CA GLN A 669 16.27 13.52 25.65
C GLN A 669 16.85 14.84 26.18
N GLU A 670 17.09 14.92 27.51
CA GLU A 670 17.76 16.08 28.09
C GLU A 670 19.18 16.22 27.52
N LEU A 671 19.48 17.41 26.99
CA LEU A 671 20.81 17.73 26.48
C LEU A 671 21.80 17.87 27.63
N GLU A 672 22.83 17.01 27.65
CA GLU A 672 23.95 17.15 28.57
C GLU A 672 24.88 18.28 28.11
N TRP A 673 25.05 19.29 28.95
CA TRP A 673 25.92 20.43 28.70
C TRP A 673 27.29 20.22 29.34
N SER A 674 28.35 20.64 28.64
CA SER A 674 29.70 20.65 29.21
C SER A 674 29.81 21.59 30.40
N GLU A 675 30.86 21.43 31.21
CA GLU A 675 31.26 22.44 32.19
C GLU A 675 31.47 23.81 31.52
N PRO A 676 31.06 24.92 32.16
CA PRO A 676 31.19 26.26 31.62
C PRO A 676 32.66 26.66 31.49
N LYS A 677 33.04 27.09 30.28
CA LYS A 677 34.38 27.61 29.99
C LYS A 677 34.31 29.13 29.95
N GLU A 678 35.03 29.76 30.87
CA GLU A 678 35.11 31.21 30.96
C GLU A 678 36.22 31.79 30.07
N MET A 679 35.93 32.93 29.47
CA MET A 679 36.88 33.69 28.67
C MET A 679 36.65 35.18 28.82
N LYS A 680 37.75 35.93 28.88
CA LYS A 680 37.72 37.39 28.85
C LYS A 680 37.92 37.85 27.41
N VAL A 681 36.99 38.65 26.90
CA VAL A 681 37.00 39.15 25.52
C VAL A 681 36.73 40.66 25.49
N THR A 682 37.37 41.36 24.57
CA THR A 682 37.15 42.79 24.28
C THR A 682 36.44 42.97 22.94
N ILE A 683 35.85 44.14 22.72
CA ILE A 683 35.13 44.43 21.48
C ILE A 683 36.09 44.35 20.28
N GLY A 684 35.71 43.56 19.27
CA GLY A 684 36.51 43.29 18.08
C GLY A 684 37.44 42.06 18.19
N ASP A 685 37.55 41.43 19.38
CA ASP A 685 38.35 40.22 19.53
C ASP A 685 37.71 39.03 18.80
N GLU A 686 38.53 38.29 18.05
CA GLU A 686 38.19 36.96 17.55
C GLU A 686 38.58 35.90 18.59
N PHE A 687 37.67 34.99 18.89
CA PHE A 687 37.85 33.93 19.86
C PHE A 687 37.16 32.64 19.43
N PHE A 688 37.48 31.53 20.10
CA PHE A 688 36.92 30.22 19.76
C PHE A 688 35.80 29.82 20.71
N ILE A 689 34.67 29.41 20.13
CA ILE A 689 33.61 28.68 20.82
C ILE A 689 33.57 27.29 20.18
N ASN A 690 34.07 26.29 20.91
CA ASN A 690 34.31 24.95 20.35
C ASN A 690 35.19 25.01 19.08
N ASP A 691 34.66 24.59 17.93
CA ASP A 691 35.34 24.60 16.63
C ASP A 691 35.04 25.86 15.80
N TYR A 692 34.29 26.83 16.33
CA TYR A 692 33.85 28.03 15.62
C TYR A 692 34.63 29.28 16.00
N ILE A 693 34.80 30.17 15.02
CA ILE A 693 35.34 31.51 15.23
C ILE A 693 34.19 32.46 15.55
N ALA A 694 34.25 33.07 16.72
CA ALA A 694 33.32 34.08 17.20
C ALA A 694 34.00 35.44 17.30
N THR A 695 33.25 36.51 17.09
CA THR A 695 33.71 37.89 17.21
C THR A 695 32.72 38.67 18.06
N LEU A 696 33.19 39.33 19.12
CA LEU A 696 32.36 40.27 19.89
C LEU A 696 32.22 41.57 19.08
N GLU A 697 31.07 41.80 18.46
CA GLU A 697 30.84 42.98 17.61
C GLU A 697 30.58 44.22 18.46
N GLU A 698 29.60 44.15 19.37
CA GLU A 698 29.13 45.31 20.13
C GLU A 698 28.56 44.89 21.49
N ILE A 699 28.52 45.84 22.43
CA ILE A 699 27.83 45.71 23.71
C ILE A 699 26.82 46.85 23.80
N ILE A 700 25.53 46.52 23.86
CA ILE A 700 24.45 47.51 23.81
C ILE A 700 23.53 47.42 25.03
N PRO A 701 23.08 48.56 25.59
CA PRO A 701 22.05 48.57 26.62
C PRO A 701 20.70 48.15 26.03
N VAL A 702 19.90 47.44 26.84
CA VAL A 702 18.58 46.95 26.46
C VAL A 702 17.52 47.61 27.33
N ASP A 703 16.50 48.21 26.73
CA ASP A 703 15.42 48.90 27.47
C ASP A 703 14.19 48.01 27.75
N LYS A 704 14.12 46.85 27.09
CA LYS A 704 13.01 45.88 27.18
C LYS A 704 13.51 44.45 27.08
N ILE A 705 13.01 43.57 27.94
CA ILE A 705 13.24 42.12 27.88
C ILE A 705 11.87 41.45 27.73
N ASP A 706 11.69 40.58 26.73
CA ASP A 706 10.43 39.86 26.42
C ASP A 706 9.17 40.75 26.40
N GLY A 707 9.31 41.99 25.92
CA GLY A 707 8.22 42.97 25.84
C GLY A 707 7.93 43.74 27.14
N ALA A 708 8.54 43.37 28.26
CA ALA A 708 8.45 44.11 29.52
C ALA A 708 9.49 45.25 29.57
N LYS A 709 9.04 46.47 29.92
CA LYS A 709 9.94 47.61 30.15
C LYS A 709 10.68 47.44 31.47
N LEU A 710 11.98 47.69 31.44
CA LEU A 710 12.82 47.71 32.63
C LEU A 710 12.46 48.90 33.52
N SER A 711 12.58 48.74 34.84
CA SER A 711 12.33 49.82 35.78
C SER A 711 13.49 50.83 35.75
N ALA A 712 13.28 52.06 36.25
CA ALA A 712 14.29 53.12 36.18
C ALA A 712 15.62 52.80 36.91
N ASN A 713 15.65 51.75 37.74
CA ASN A 713 16.81 51.29 38.50
C ASN A 713 17.41 49.97 37.97
N ASP A 714 16.89 49.45 36.85
CA ASP A 714 17.38 48.24 36.21
C ASP A 714 18.32 48.61 35.04
N VAL A 715 19.41 47.87 34.90
CA VAL A 715 20.34 47.97 33.76
C VAL A 715 20.46 46.59 33.14
N ALA A 716 20.07 46.46 31.87
CA ALA A 716 20.30 45.26 31.08
C ALA A 716 21.29 45.57 29.96
N VAL A 717 22.27 44.69 29.77
CA VAL A 717 23.30 44.83 28.75
C VAL A 717 23.33 43.56 27.90
N LYS A 718 23.33 43.72 26.58
CA LYS A 718 23.39 42.64 25.59
C LYS A 718 24.72 42.68 24.87
N ALA A 719 25.40 41.55 24.78
CA ALA A 719 26.58 41.40 23.94
C ALA A 719 26.16 40.83 22.59
N VAL A 720 26.52 41.47 21.47
CA VAL A 720 26.26 40.97 20.12
C VAL A 720 27.50 40.24 19.65
N ILE A 721 27.39 38.91 19.52
CA ILE A 721 28.50 38.03 19.15
C ILE A 721 28.16 37.40 17.81
N ASN A 722 28.99 37.64 16.79
CA ASN A 722 28.85 36.96 15.50
C ASN A 722 29.70 35.69 15.50
N VAL A 723 29.12 34.56 15.11
CA VAL A 723 29.77 33.25 15.09
C VAL A 723 29.75 32.69 13.68
N ARG A 724 30.93 32.48 13.10
CA ARG A 724 31.08 31.91 11.75
C ARG A 724 30.78 30.42 11.78
N GLY A 725 29.62 30.05 11.27
CA GLY A 725 29.24 28.64 11.11
C GLY A 725 29.71 28.06 9.78
N GLU A 726 29.50 26.76 9.60
CA GLU A 726 29.96 26.04 8.40
C GLU A 726 29.13 26.36 7.14
N TYR A 727 27.84 26.65 7.33
CA TYR A 727 26.89 26.94 6.25
C TYR A 727 26.42 28.40 6.21
N LYS A 728 26.21 29.00 7.38
CA LYS A 728 25.80 30.41 7.55
C LYS A 728 26.45 30.97 8.82
N ASP A 729 26.52 32.28 8.93
CA ASP A 729 26.90 32.96 10.17
C ASP A 729 25.69 33.02 11.12
N TYR A 730 25.99 33.00 12.42
CA TYR A 730 25.02 33.01 13.51
C TYR A 730 25.28 34.21 14.41
N LYS A 731 24.23 34.69 15.08
CA LYS A 731 24.35 35.71 16.10
C LYS A 731 23.95 35.14 17.45
N ALA A 732 24.79 35.34 18.45
CA ALA A 732 24.50 35.07 19.85
C ALA A 732 24.39 36.41 20.60
N GLU A 733 23.32 36.59 21.35
CA GLU A 733 22.93 37.83 22.01
C GLU A 733 22.62 37.66 23.52
N PRO A 734 23.56 37.15 24.34
CA PRO A 734 23.31 36.97 25.77
C PRO A 734 23.09 38.31 26.50
N ILE A 735 22.24 38.28 27.53
CA ILE A 735 21.85 39.48 28.28
C ILE A 735 22.27 39.34 29.76
N PHE A 736 22.94 40.38 30.27
CA PHE A 736 23.29 40.56 31.67
C PHE A 736 22.32 41.54 32.33
N LEU A 737 21.63 41.15 33.40
CA LEU A 737 20.64 41.99 34.10
C LEU A 737 21.07 42.34 35.53
N ILE A 738 21.13 43.64 35.80
CA ILE A 738 21.39 44.24 37.11
C ILE A 738 20.12 44.95 37.56
N ARG A 739 19.60 44.64 38.76
CA ARG A 739 18.43 45.32 39.34
C ARG A 739 18.77 45.83 40.73
N ASN A 740 18.49 47.11 40.99
CA ASN A 740 18.79 47.77 42.27
C ASN A 740 20.26 47.63 42.74
N LYS A 741 21.23 47.64 41.80
CA LYS A 741 22.68 47.46 42.06
C LYS A 741 23.07 46.07 42.59
N GLU A 742 22.16 45.10 42.57
CA GLU A 742 22.44 43.70 42.84
C GLU A 742 22.31 42.89 41.54
N LEU A 743 23.09 41.79 41.43
CA LEU A 743 22.96 40.86 40.31
C LEU A 743 21.64 40.12 40.47
N VAL A 744 20.75 40.25 39.48
CA VAL A 744 19.41 39.64 39.56
C VAL A 744 19.19 38.53 38.53
N GLY A 745 19.92 38.52 37.42
CA GLY A 745 19.85 37.40 36.49
C GLY A 745 20.81 37.47 35.31
N ARG A 746 21.08 36.32 34.72
CA ARG A 746 21.75 36.14 33.44
C ARG A 746 20.77 35.45 32.52
N ILE A 747 20.61 35.97 31.31
CA ILE A 747 19.82 35.34 30.26
C ILE A 747 20.82 34.85 29.23
N ASP A 748 21.04 33.56 29.26
CA ASP A 748 21.92 32.87 28.33
C ASP A 748 21.27 32.87 26.95
N ASP A 749 22.07 33.04 25.91
CA ASP A 749 21.59 32.85 24.55
C ASP A 749 22.07 31.51 24.00
N LYS A 750 21.15 30.78 23.38
CA LYS A 750 21.35 29.42 22.88
C LYS A 750 21.42 29.45 21.36
N VAL A 751 22.53 29.01 20.80
CA VAL A 751 22.66 28.79 19.35
C VAL A 751 22.51 27.29 19.09
N GLU A 752 21.27 26.83 18.99
CA GLU A 752 20.92 25.40 18.87
C GLU A 752 21.61 24.73 17.68
N ASP A 753 21.62 25.39 16.52
CA ASP A 753 22.28 24.92 15.28
C ASP A 753 23.80 24.65 15.46
N LEU A 754 24.45 25.35 16.38
CA LEU A 754 25.88 25.19 16.68
C LEU A 754 26.15 24.44 18.00
N ALA A 755 25.09 23.99 18.68
CA ALA A 755 25.10 23.25 19.94
C ALA A 755 25.92 23.92 21.06
N PHE A 756 25.82 25.25 21.19
CA PHE A 756 26.40 25.96 22.32
C PHE A 756 25.40 26.96 22.93
N GLN A 757 25.59 27.26 24.21
CA GLN A 757 24.96 28.38 24.89
C GLN A 757 26.03 29.28 25.49
N ILE A 758 25.78 30.58 25.49
CA ILE A 758 26.72 31.58 25.98
C ILE A 758 26.03 32.54 26.94
N SER A 759 26.77 32.96 27.95
CA SER A 759 26.28 33.82 29.02
C SER A 759 27.32 34.87 29.38
N ILE A 760 26.86 36.04 29.80
CA ILE A 760 27.75 37.06 30.36
C ILE A 760 27.91 36.75 31.85
N GLN A 761 29.12 36.40 32.27
CA GLN A 761 29.43 36.15 33.68
C GLN A 761 29.69 37.45 34.42
N ASN A 762 30.42 38.36 33.79
CA ASN A 762 30.79 39.64 34.36
C ASN A 762 31.10 40.67 33.26
N ILE A 763 30.95 41.96 33.58
CA ILE A 763 31.32 43.08 32.71
C ILE A 763 32.42 43.87 33.43
N ILE A 764 33.50 44.22 32.73
CA ILE A 764 34.64 44.98 33.26
C ILE A 764 34.72 46.32 32.49
N PRO A 765 33.99 47.35 32.93
CA PRO A 765 33.89 48.62 32.19
C PRO A 765 35.22 49.37 32.07
N GLN A 766 36.18 49.13 32.97
CA GLN A 766 37.48 49.82 32.95
C GLN A 766 38.40 49.33 31.83
N GLU A 767 38.11 48.15 31.27
CA GLU A 767 38.94 47.48 30.28
C GLU A 767 38.19 47.24 28.96
N ASP A 768 36.99 47.79 28.80
CA ASP A 768 36.07 47.51 27.68
C ASP A 768 35.95 46.00 27.38
N ALA A 769 35.93 45.20 28.46
CA ALA A 769 36.00 43.75 28.41
C ALA A 769 34.79 43.10 29.10
N VAL A 770 34.41 41.92 28.63
CA VAL A 770 33.41 41.06 29.26
C VAL A 770 33.98 39.68 29.53
N ILE A 771 33.56 39.07 30.64
CA ILE A 771 33.80 37.65 30.91
C ILE A 771 32.58 36.90 30.41
N LEU A 772 32.76 36.13 29.35
CA LEU A 772 31.75 35.23 28.80
C LEU A 772 31.99 33.82 29.36
N ALA A 773 30.94 33.07 29.63
CA ALA A 773 31.01 31.62 29.79
C ALA A 773 30.20 30.96 28.70
N TYR A 774 30.79 29.96 28.04
CA TYR A 774 30.08 29.12 27.09
C TYR A 774 30.07 27.67 27.54
N GLN A 775 28.99 26.98 27.21
CA GLN A 775 28.84 25.53 27.35
C GLN A 775 28.46 24.94 26.00
N THR A 776 28.91 23.72 25.74
CA THR A 776 28.65 23.01 24.49
C THR A 776 27.87 21.73 24.77
N THR A 777 27.05 21.30 23.83
CA THR A 777 26.36 20.02 23.84
C THR A 777 26.51 19.33 22.47
N GLN A 778 25.84 18.20 22.27
CA GLN A 778 25.85 17.49 21.00
C GLN A 778 24.95 18.21 19.97
N LYS A 779 25.46 18.42 18.74
CA LYS A 779 24.65 18.89 17.60
C LYS A 779 23.51 17.92 17.31
N ASP A 780 22.35 18.43 16.89
CA ASP A 780 21.31 17.59 16.33
C ASP A 780 21.83 16.86 15.07
N TRP A 781 21.38 15.62 14.89
CA TRP A 781 21.88 14.73 13.85
C TRP A 781 20.82 13.77 13.35
N ILE A 782 21.02 13.27 12.14
CA ILE A 782 20.23 12.16 11.60
C ILE A 782 21.15 11.14 10.94
N ILE A 783 20.75 9.87 10.97
CA ILE A 783 21.37 8.83 10.17
C ILE A 783 20.46 8.50 9.00
N MET A 784 21.03 8.51 7.80
CA MET A 784 20.28 8.46 6.56
C MET A 784 20.80 7.40 5.60
N GLU A 785 19.86 6.73 4.93
CA GLU A 785 20.14 5.90 3.77
C GLU A 785 19.55 6.54 2.51
N VAL A 786 20.36 6.65 1.46
CA VAL A 786 19.93 7.15 0.16
C VAL A 786 20.07 6.03 -0.87
N VAL A 787 18.98 5.68 -1.54
CA VAL A 787 18.93 4.57 -2.50
C VAL A 787 18.48 5.07 -3.87
N LYS A 788 19.21 4.69 -4.93
CA LYS A 788 18.83 4.97 -6.32
C LYS A 788 18.17 3.76 -6.94
N LYS A 789 16.96 3.94 -7.48
CA LYS A 789 16.20 2.93 -8.22
C LYS A 789 16.13 3.29 -9.71
N PRO A 790 16.94 2.67 -10.57
CA PRO A 790 16.99 3.03 -11.98
C PRO A 790 15.78 2.48 -12.76
N TRP A 791 15.35 3.23 -13.77
CA TRP A 791 14.32 2.86 -14.76
C TRP A 791 12.97 2.37 -14.21
N ILE A 792 12.63 2.75 -12.97
CA ILE A 792 11.34 2.42 -12.35
C ILE A 792 10.13 2.88 -13.19
N ASN A 793 10.26 3.96 -13.96
CA ASN A 793 9.17 4.43 -14.83
C ASN A 793 8.77 3.39 -15.90
N LEU A 794 9.65 2.47 -16.29
CA LEU A 794 9.29 1.37 -17.20
C LEU A 794 8.28 0.41 -16.55
N LEU A 795 8.38 0.18 -15.23
CA LEU A 795 7.38 -0.57 -14.47
C LEU A 795 6.01 0.12 -14.55
N TRP A 796 5.97 1.42 -14.27
CA TRP A 796 4.71 2.18 -14.26
C TRP A 796 4.09 2.34 -15.65
N ILE A 797 4.90 2.57 -16.69
CA ILE A 797 4.44 2.59 -18.09
C ILE A 797 3.91 1.21 -18.50
N GLY A 798 4.62 0.14 -18.12
CA GLY A 798 4.20 -1.24 -18.38
C GLY A 798 2.83 -1.54 -17.77
N THR A 799 2.63 -1.14 -16.51
CA THR A 799 1.36 -1.20 -15.79
C THR A 799 0.23 -0.46 -16.51
N LEU A 800 0.48 0.78 -16.95
CA LEU A 800 -0.54 1.57 -17.67
C LEU A 800 -0.95 0.90 -18.99
N LEU A 801 0.02 0.41 -19.76
CA LEU A 801 -0.24 -0.30 -21.02
C LEU A 801 -1.01 -1.61 -20.79
N LEU A 802 -0.69 -2.34 -19.71
CA LEU A 802 -1.42 -3.53 -19.30
C LEU A 802 -2.92 -3.21 -19.14
N VAL A 803 -3.25 -2.15 -18.41
CA VAL A 803 -4.62 -1.69 -18.17
C VAL A 803 -5.31 -1.27 -19.48
N VAL A 804 -4.65 -0.46 -20.31
CA VAL A 804 -5.21 -0.03 -21.61
C VAL A 804 -5.55 -1.23 -22.51
N GLY A 805 -4.65 -2.21 -22.56
CA GLY A 805 -4.88 -3.44 -23.33
C GLY A 805 -6.07 -4.25 -22.82
N PHE A 806 -6.23 -4.37 -21.49
CA PHE A 806 -7.40 -5.00 -20.88
C PHE A 806 -8.69 -4.25 -21.23
N ILE A 807 -8.73 -2.92 -21.12
CA ILE A 807 -9.91 -2.10 -21.46
C ILE A 807 -10.37 -2.35 -22.90
N ILE A 808 -9.43 -2.37 -23.86
CA ILE A 808 -9.73 -2.65 -25.27
C ILE A 808 -10.30 -4.07 -25.42
N ALA A 809 -9.70 -5.06 -24.75
CA ALA A 809 -10.13 -6.44 -24.82
C ALA A 809 -11.53 -6.66 -24.21
N ILE A 810 -11.78 -6.08 -23.04
CA ILE A 810 -13.06 -6.12 -22.32
C ILE A 810 -14.14 -5.49 -23.17
N ARG A 811 -13.93 -4.27 -23.68
CA ARG A 811 -14.90 -3.57 -24.53
C ARG A 811 -15.30 -4.40 -25.74
N ARG A 812 -14.33 -5.02 -26.43
CA ARG A 812 -14.62 -5.91 -27.57
C ARG A 812 -15.49 -7.09 -27.14
N ARG A 813 -15.15 -7.76 -26.04
CA ARG A 813 -15.89 -8.94 -25.56
C ARG A 813 -17.28 -8.60 -25.05
N TYR A 814 -17.44 -7.45 -24.41
CA TYR A 814 -18.74 -6.96 -23.96
C TYR A 814 -19.68 -6.63 -25.14
N VAL A 815 -19.16 -5.99 -26.19
CA VAL A 815 -19.93 -5.75 -27.43
C VAL A 815 -20.33 -7.08 -28.10
N GLU A 816 -19.45 -8.08 -28.12
CA GLU A 816 -19.80 -9.43 -28.61
C GLU A 816 -20.92 -10.06 -27.76
N PHE A 817 -20.85 -9.92 -26.44
CA PHE A 817 -21.87 -10.43 -25.52
C PHE A 817 -23.24 -9.77 -25.74
N ILE A 818 -23.31 -8.44 -25.82
CA ILE A 818 -24.57 -7.71 -26.09
C ILE A 818 -25.20 -8.19 -27.39
N LYS A 819 -24.41 -8.31 -28.47
CA LYS A 819 -24.91 -8.77 -29.77
C LYS A 819 -25.48 -10.20 -29.71
N MET A 820 -24.93 -11.06 -28.86
CA MET A 820 -25.47 -12.42 -28.66
C MET A 820 -26.75 -12.41 -27.84
N ARG A 821 -26.77 -11.64 -26.75
CA ARG A 821 -27.94 -11.47 -25.89
C ARG A 821 -29.13 -10.95 -26.66
N ASP A 822 -28.94 -9.90 -27.45
CA ASP A 822 -30.02 -9.27 -28.22
C ASP A 822 -30.56 -10.20 -29.31
N LYS A 823 -29.75 -11.16 -29.76
CA LYS A 823 -30.15 -12.24 -30.69
C LYS A 823 -30.76 -13.46 -29.99
N GLY A 824 -30.82 -13.49 -28.65
CA GLY A 824 -31.31 -14.64 -27.89
C GLY A 824 -30.41 -15.89 -27.97
N VAL A 825 -29.15 -15.73 -28.43
CA VAL A 825 -28.22 -16.85 -28.65
C VAL A 825 -27.21 -17.02 -27.53
N GLU A 826 -27.58 -16.64 -26.30
CA GLU A 826 -26.71 -16.75 -25.12
C GLU A 826 -26.35 -18.20 -24.76
N THR A 827 -27.07 -19.16 -25.33
CA THR A 827 -26.92 -20.60 -25.08
C THR A 827 -26.47 -21.40 -26.31
N PHE A 828 -26.06 -20.74 -27.40
CA PHE A 828 -25.62 -21.38 -28.66
C PHE A 828 -24.15 -21.13 -29.00
#